data_AF-A0A942NR90-F1
#
_entry.id   AF-A0A942NR90-F1
#
_cell.length_a   1.000
_cell.length_b   1.000
_cell.length_c   1.000
_cell.angle_alpha   90.00
_cell.angle_beta   90.00
_cell.angle_gamma   90.00
#
_symmetry.space_group_name_H-M   'P 1'
#
loop_
_entity.id
_entity.type
_entity.pdbx_description
1 polymer ?
#
loop_
_entity_poly.entity_id
_entity_poly.type
_entity_poly.pdbx_seq_one_letter_code
_entity_poly.pdbx_strand_id
1 'polypeptide(L)'
;QRRSAILDFPQQMALLKPAMLDFLQATFAVNRYEQAVLLRGVYFTSGTQEGTPIDRVLGILAGAFRLDRQTAPMYSGQGKSFFLTRLLKDVLFPEAELAGQDPKLAKRKRLLQMGAYIGSGLLFLLVIGLWTASYFNNQAMLDKVEAQIAQYHAIKSSGGDSRGNFDALLPRMNVLLAIRDVYEDSGIMSGFGLSQADKIQAAARHSYETLLRDYFLPAIQVRLKERMQGPEADNLDVLYQLLKVYLMFNQTDKLDPATAMAWIRADWDRQYATDPESLGQLVRHLDNLLKLQLEPVRIDEGFVGAVRNKLTQVPLIGQIYSRFKTEALIDQSHDFKLGKALGPDTARVFVLSDGKDVSAYTIPGLFTAYGYTELFLKKSRDFVKDAVEQNWVLGSQSKADVLQVQQLHGELKKLYLNEYQAAWSDLLAKLKLQSAMTTNQTAQILDILSRPDGPLHALLTSIDDNTALTRLSKQVSDALANVADKALAAVGGAGSQALALAQDAAGLDSGPDPVQAVEDKFEPLRNLVAGGPDKPSALDPVLQQLKSLRDYFLQLSSANTGGQALQNQANLFSGAGMDVLKQAQLEFARLPEPLKTWFQLIVNSGGNKLSSAAKAQLSDMVKTGVASPCKAALNGRYPFSNASPQDVLLADFAKLFAPSGLIDQFFQTNLKTFVDTSKPVWTELAAEKPLGLSQASIRQFQTAAKIRDAFFAVGSMPQVQFELKPQLLDNNVGTFRLQVEGQEAVYRHGPEQSISMKWPGPNPSQGVRIVFETLDGRQVSRGKEGTWAFFRLLDEATIVQGNAPEQFTLTFKLQGMSASYQLRAASVNNPFNLQELQSFRCPDAL
;
A
#
# COMPACT_ATOMS: atom_id res chain seq x y z
N GLN A 1 -108.33 100.87 -18.79
CA GLN A 1 -107.24 99.99 -18.31
C GLN A 1 -106.66 99.06 -19.38
N ARG A 2 -107.43 98.20 -20.08
CA ARG A 2 -106.84 97.30 -21.11
C ARG A 2 -106.13 97.99 -22.29
N ARG A 3 -106.59 99.16 -22.77
CA ARG A 3 -105.96 99.87 -23.90
C ARG A 3 -104.60 100.51 -23.57
N SER A 4 -104.39 101.00 -22.34
CA SER A 4 -103.08 101.56 -21.95
C SER A 4 -102.02 100.47 -21.79
N ALA A 5 -102.39 99.32 -21.19
CA ALA A 5 -101.48 98.18 -21.07
C ALA A 5 -101.01 97.60 -22.42
N ILE A 6 -101.86 97.67 -23.46
CA ILE A 6 -101.48 97.25 -24.82
C ILE A 6 -100.51 98.25 -25.46
N LEU A 7 -100.65 99.55 -25.17
CA LEU A 7 -99.75 100.59 -25.67
C LEU A 7 -98.36 100.55 -25.01
N ASP A 8 -98.28 100.15 -23.74
CA ASP A 8 -96.99 100.04 -23.01
C ASP A 8 -96.18 98.78 -23.38
N PHE A 9 -96.84 97.72 -23.87
CA PHE A 9 -96.20 96.43 -24.13
C PHE A 9 -94.98 96.50 -25.10
N PRO A 10 -95.02 97.22 -26.25
CA PRO A 10 -93.86 97.37 -27.11
C PRO A 10 -92.66 98.05 -26.43
N GLN A 11 -92.92 99.03 -25.55
CA GLN A 11 -91.86 99.71 -24.80
C GLN A 11 -91.24 98.78 -23.77
N GLN A 12 -92.06 98.00 -23.06
CA GLN A 12 -91.56 96.97 -22.13
C GLN A 12 -90.75 95.88 -22.85
N MET A 13 -91.17 95.47 -24.05
CA MET A 13 -90.43 94.50 -24.86
C MET A 13 -89.10 95.06 -25.38
N ALA A 14 -89.04 96.35 -25.73
CA ALA A 14 -87.81 97.02 -26.16
C ALA A 14 -86.73 97.02 -25.07
N LEU A 15 -87.11 97.03 -23.79
CA LEU A 15 -86.17 96.93 -22.66
C LEU A 15 -85.40 95.59 -22.63
N LEU A 16 -85.90 94.53 -23.28
CA LEU A 16 -85.21 93.23 -23.36
C LEU A 16 -84.13 93.19 -24.45
N LYS A 17 -84.16 94.11 -25.41
CA LYS A 17 -83.27 94.10 -26.58
C LYS A 17 -81.76 94.09 -26.20
N PRO A 18 -81.27 94.91 -25.26
CA PRO A 18 -79.85 94.94 -24.93
C PRO A 18 -79.38 93.60 -24.34
N ALA A 19 -80.11 93.08 -23.35
CA ALA A 19 -79.77 91.81 -22.69
C ALA A 19 -79.83 90.61 -23.65
N MET A 20 -80.80 90.60 -24.58
CA MET A 20 -80.88 89.56 -25.60
C MET A 20 -79.72 89.62 -26.60
N LEU A 21 -79.32 90.82 -27.03
CA LEU A 21 -78.19 90.97 -27.96
C LEU A 21 -76.88 90.47 -27.35
N ASP A 22 -76.61 90.83 -26.09
CA ASP A 22 -75.41 90.35 -25.38
C ASP A 22 -75.40 88.82 -25.25
N PHE A 23 -76.55 88.21 -24.90
CA PHE A 23 -76.66 86.76 -24.80
C PHE A 23 -76.42 86.05 -26.15
N LEU A 24 -77.01 86.57 -27.23
CA LEU A 24 -76.86 85.96 -28.56
C LEU A 24 -75.44 86.11 -29.08
N GLN A 25 -74.79 87.25 -28.86
CA GLN A 25 -73.39 87.46 -29.23
C GLN A 25 -72.46 86.53 -28.43
N ALA A 26 -72.68 86.38 -27.13
CA ALA A 26 -71.86 85.50 -26.30
C ALA A 26 -72.03 84.01 -26.65
N THR A 27 -73.26 83.58 -26.96
CA THR A 27 -73.58 82.15 -27.16
C THR A 27 -73.28 81.67 -28.57
N PHE A 28 -73.47 82.53 -29.58
CA PHE A 28 -73.34 82.16 -31.00
C PHE A 28 -72.15 82.85 -31.69
N ALA A 29 -71.20 83.41 -30.92
CA ALA A 29 -69.94 83.89 -31.47
C ALA A 29 -69.19 82.75 -32.18
N VAL A 30 -68.65 83.06 -33.36
CA VAL A 30 -67.90 82.08 -34.15
C VAL A 30 -66.54 81.81 -33.49
N ASN A 31 -66.38 80.64 -32.89
CA ASN A 31 -65.09 80.13 -32.40
C ASN A 31 -64.46 79.19 -33.45
N ARG A 32 -63.15 79.29 -33.69
CA ARG A 32 -62.42 78.44 -34.67
C ARG A 32 -62.39 76.95 -34.30
N TYR A 33 -62.73 76.59 -33.06
CA TYR A 33 -62.64 75.22 -32.54
C TYR A 33 -63.99 74.51 -32.36
N GLU A 34 -65.10 75.19 -32.63
CA GLU A 34 -66.45 74.62 -32.49
C GLU A 34 -67.23 74.72 -33.80
N GLN A 35 -68.09 73.73 -34.04
CA GLN A 35 -69.01 73.77 -35.17
C GLN A 35 -69.99 74.93 -34.97
N ALA A 36 -70.09 75.83 -35.95
CA ALA A 36 -70.96 76.99 -35.86
C ALA A 36 -72.42 76.55 -35.62
N VAL A 37 -72.96 76.86 -34.44
CA VAL A 37 -74.36 76.60 -34.14
C VAL A 37 -75.20 77.59 -34.95
N LEU A 38 -76.00 77.07 -35.89
CA LEU A 38 -76.91 77.88 -36.70
C LEU A 38 -78.05 78.39 -35.83
N LEU A 39 -77.97 79.65 -35.40
CA LEU A 39 -79.08 80.36 -34.78
C LEU A 39 -80.20 80.51 -35.81
N ARG A 40 -81.25 79.70 -35.70
CA ARG A 40 -82.40 79.71 -36.64
C ARG A 40 -83.32 80.90 -36.45
N GLY A 41 -83.42 81.42 -35.23
CA GLY A 41 -84.22 82.58 -34.92
C GLY A 41 -84.44 82.72 -33.41
N VAL A 42 -84.96 83.88 -33.01
CA VAL A 42 -85.33 84.14 -31.62
C VAL A 42 -86.82 84.43 -31.57
N TYR A 43 -87.54 83.61 -30.82
CA TYR A 43 -89.00 83.61 -30.84
C TYR A 43 -89.52 83.97 -29.46
N PHE A 44 -90.35 85.01 -29.40
CA PHE A 44 -91.09 85.35 -28.19
C PHE A 44 -92.29 84.43 -28.10
N THR A 45 -92.37 83.64 -27.03
CA THR A 45 -93.49 82.73 -26.80
C THR A 45 -93.97 82.84 -25.36
N SER A 46 -95.27 82.60 -25.16
CA SER A 46 -95.88 82.55 -23.84
C SER A 46 -96.65 81.23 -23.74
N GLY A 47 -96.08 80.27 -23.02
CA GLY A 47 -96.63 78.92 -22.80
C GLY A 47 -97.76 78.91 -21.78
N THR A 48 -97.49 79.40 -20.58
CA THR A 48 -98.42 79.45 -19.46
C THR A 48 -98.34 80.82 -18.79
N GLN A 49 -99.47 81.53 -18.69
CA GLN A 49 -99.58 82.81 -17.98
C GLN A 49 -100.08 82.54 -16.57
N GLU A 50 -99.19 82.14 -15.67
CA GLU A 50 -99.51 81.89 -14.26
C GLU A 50 -98.68 82.80 -13.36
N GLY A 51 -99.32 83.40 -12.34
CA GLY A 51 -98.69 84.30 -11.35
C GLY A 51 -99.10 85.78 -11.46
N THR A 52 -98.76 86.57 -10.43
CA THR A 52 -98.99 88.03 -10.41
C THR A 52 -98.09 88.76 -11.40
N PRO A 53 -98.62 89.64 -12.28
CA PRO A 53 -97.80 90.40 -13.22
C PRO A 53 -96.77 91.25 -12.49
N ILE A 54 -95.50 91.16 -12.88
CA ILE A 54 -94.45 92.03 -12.36
C ILE A 54 -94.47 93.34 -13.17
N ASP A 55 -95.12 94.37 -12.64
CA ASP A 55 -95.00 95.72 -13.17
C ASP A 55 -93.75 96.39 -12.59
N ARG A 56 -92.67 96.40 -13.37
CA ARG A 56 -91.40 97.04 -12.96
C ARG A 56 -91.49 98.57 -12.96
N VAL A 57 -92.43 99.18 -13.70
CA VAL A 57 -92.55 100.64 -13.82
C VAL A 57 -93.21 101.23 -12.57
N LEU A 58 -94.32 100.64 -12.10
CA LEU A 58 -94.92 101.04 -10.82
C LEU A 58 -94.03 100.71 -9.62
N GLY A 59 -93.22 99.63 -9.71
CA GLY A 59 -92.26 99.26 -8.67
C GLY A 59 -91.14 100.28 -8.46
N ILE A 60 -90.66 100.91 -9.54
CA ILE A 60 -89.64 101.97 -9.48
C ILE A 60 -90.23 103.28 -8.95
N LEU A 61 -91.48 103.63 -9.31
CA LEU A 61 -92.15 104.85 -8.85
C LEU A 61 -92.59 104.79 -7.37
N ALA A 62 -93.06 103.63 -6.88
CA ALA A 62 -93.42 103.45 -5.47
C ALA A 62 -92.22 103.54 -4.50
N GLY A 63 -91.02 103.14 -4.97
CA GLY A 63 -89.78 103.27 -4.19
C GLY A 63 -89.28 104.71 -4.02
N ALA A 64 -89.55 105.59 -5.00
CA ALA A 64 -89.14 106.99 -4.96
C ALA A 64 -90.01 107.86 -4.04
N PHE A 65 -91.32 107.55 -3.92
CA PHE A 65 -92.29 108.38 -3.19
C PHE A 65 -92.71 107.86 -1.81
N ARG A 66 -92.08 106.78 -1.29
CA ARG A 66 -92.35 106.19 0.04
C ARG A 66 -93.86 106.00 0.35
N LEU A 67 -94.65 105.63 -0.66
CA LEU A 67 -96.07 105.35 -0.51
C LEU A 67 -96.28 103.87 -0.18
N ASP A 68 -97.16 103.60 0.79
CA ASP A 68 -97.53 102.24 1.19
C ASP A 68 -98.10 101.45 0.01
N ARG A 69 -97.58 100.24 -0.20
CA ARG A 69 -98.02 99.33 -1.25
C ARG A 69 -99.47 98.90 -0.98
N GLN A 70 -100.43 99.59 -1.60
CA GLN A 70 -101.78 99.06 -1.70
C GLN A 70 -101.78 97.80 -2.57
N THR A 71 -102.34 96.74 -2.01
CA THR A 71 -102.44 95.38 -2.54
C THR A 71 -103.09 95.36 -3.93
N ALA A 72 -102.33 94.94 -4.95
CA ALA A 72 -102.84 94.73 -6.29
C ALA A 72 -103.80 93.52 -6.33
N PRO A 73 -104.89 93.55 -7.11
CA PRO A 73 -105.81 92.43 -7.24
C PRO A 73 -105.15 91.22 -7.92
N MET A 74 -105.28 90.04 -7.32
CA MET A 74 -104.90 88.77 -7.96
C MET A 74 -105.85 88.48 -9.13
N TYR A 75 -105.30 88.35 -10.33
CA TYR A 75 -106.03 87.86 -11.50
C TYR A 75 -105.88 86.33 -11.59
N SER A 76 -106.96 85.59 -11.37
CA SER A 76 -107.05 84.15 -11.70
C SER A 76 -107.81 83.99 -13.03
N GLY A 77 -107.07 83.80 -14.12
CA GLY A 77 -107.64 83.45 -15.42
C GLY A 77 -106.94 82.23 -15.99
N GLN A 78 -107.68 81.33 -16.65
CA GLN A 78 -107.12 80.17 -17.35
C GLN A 78 -106.08 80.64 -18.38
N GLY A 79 -104.86 80.09 -18.28
CA GLY A 79 -103.72 80.48 -19.10
C GLY A 79 -104.01 80.34 -20.59
N LYS A 80 -103.85 81.43 -21.34
CA LYS A 80 -103.90 81.42 -22.80
C LYS A 80 -102.47 81.44 -23.34
N SER A 81 -102.15 80.51 -24.22
CA SER A 81 -100.87 80.50 -24.93
C SER A 81 -100.87 81.54 -26.04
N PHE A 82 -99.83 82.36 -26.13
CA PHE A 82 -99.62 83.31 -27.22
C PHE A 82 -98.33 83.01 -27.96
N PHE A 83 -98.33 83.25 -29.28
CA PHE A 83 -97.17 83.18 -30.17
C PHE A 83 -96.51 81.79 -30.37
N LEU A 84 -97.11 80.70 -29.88
CA LEU A 84 -96.60 79.33 -30.07
C LEU A 84 -96.94 78.70 -31.43
N THR A 85 -98.15 78.97 -31.96
CA THR A 85 -98.69 78.22 -33.10
C THR A 85 -97.82 78.32 -34.35
N ARG A 86 -97.32 79.52 -34.68
CA ARG A 86 -96.43 79.73 -35.82
C ARG A 86 -95.05 79.12 -35.62
N LEU A 87 -94.47 79.22 -34.41
CA LEU A 87 -93.18 78.59 -34.11
C LEU A 87 -93.22 77.07 -34.32
N LEU A 88 -94.27 76.41 -33.81
CA LEU A 88 -94.40 74.96 -33.92
C LEU A 88 -94.64 74.51 -35.36
N LYS A 89 -95.65 75.09 -36.03
CA LYS A 89 -96.07 74.64 -37.35
C LYS A 89 -95.15 75.10 -38.49
N ASP A 90 -94.64 76.33 -38.41
CA ASP A 90 -93.94 76.94 -39.55
C ASP A 90 -92.41 76.78 -39.44
N VAL A 91 -91.88 76.46 -38.24
CA VAL A 91 -90.43 76.34 -38.01
C VAL A 91 -90.05 74.95 -37.50
N LEU A 92 -90.59 74.52 -36.34
CA LEU A 92 -90.13 73.29 -35.68
C LEU A 92 -90.50 72.01 -36.45
N PHE A 93 -91.76 71.86 -36.87
CA PHE A 93 -92.19 70.62 -37.54
C PHE A 93 -91.60 70.44 -38.95
N PRO A 94 -91.50 71.47 -39.81
CA PRO A 94 -90.86 71.34 -41.12
C PRO A 94 -89.38 70.95 -41.04
N GLU A 95 -88.70 71.26 -39.93
CA GLU A 95 -87.28 70.94 -39.70
C GLU A 95 -87.05 69.61 -38.95
N ALA A 96 -88.10 68.81 -38.67
CA ALA A 96 -88.00 67.60 -37.84
C ALA A 96 -87.04 66.53 -38.39
N GLU A 97 -86.81 66.47 -39.71
CA GLU A 97 -85.90 65.50 -40.34
C GLU A 97 -84.41 65.83 -40.20
N LEU A 98 -84.05 67.01 -39.66
CA LEU A 98 -82.66 67.36 -39.38
C LEU A 98 -82.07 66.61 -38.16
N ALA A 99 -82.90 65.92 -37.39
CA ALA A 99 -82.50 65.08 -36.25
C ALA A 99 -82.55 63.58 -36.63
N GLY A 100 -81.48 63.06 -37.26
CA GLY A 100 -81.34 61.65 -37.65
C GLY A 100 -80.08 60.96 -37.10
N GLN A 101 -80.05 59.62 -37.10
CA GLN A 101 -78.87 58.85 -36.67
C GLN A 101 -77.78 58.82 -37.74
N ASP A 102 -76.51 58.92 -37.34
CA ASP A 102 -75.34 58.84 -38.23
C ASP A 102 -75.31 57.48 -39.00
N PRO A 103 -75.35 57.47 -40.35
CA PRO A 103 -75.36 56.25 -41.16
C PRO A 103 -74.11 55.38 -41.00
N LYS A 104 -72.96 55.96 -40.59
CA LYS A 104 -71.74 55.17 -40.31
C LYS A 104 -71.90 54.32 -39.05
N LEU A 105 -72.60 54.82 -38.04
CA LEU A 105 -72.82 54.12 -36.78
C LEU A 105 -73.77 52.92 -36.96
N ALA A 106 -74.80 53.07 -37.80
CA ALA A 106 -75.76 52.00 -38.10
C ALA A 106 -75.12 50.79 -38.81
N LYS A 107 -74.26 51.02 -39.82
CA LYS A 107 -73.52 49.94 -40.49
C LYS A 107 -72.57 49.21 -39.53
N ARG A 108 -71.88 49.95 -38.66
CA ARG A 108 -70.97 49.38 -37.64
C ARG A 108 -71.72 48.47 -36.67
N LYS A 109 -72.92 48.87 -36.21
CA LYS A 109 -73.77 48.03 -35.34
C LYS A 109 -74.20 46.73 -36.01
N ARG A 110 -74.60 46.75 -37.29
CA ARG A 110 -75.02 45.53 -38.02
C ARG A 110 -73.88 44.54 -38.24
N LEU A 111 -72.69 45.03 -38.58
CA LEU A 111 -71.49 44.18 -38.69
C LEU A 111 -71.10 43.55 -37.34
N LEU A 112 -71.18 44.31 -36.25
CA LEU A 112 -70.94 43.80 -34.90
C LEU A 112 -71.96 42.71 -34.51
N GLN A 113 -73.25 42.91 -34.83
CA GLN A 113 -74.29 41.91 -34.56
C GLN A 113 -74.09 40.63 -35.37
N MET A 114 -73.76 40.73 -36.67
CA MET A 114 -73.44 39.56 -37.49
C MET A 114 -72.20 38.82 -36.97
N GLY A 115 -71.16 39.56 -36.58
CA GLY A 115 -69.99 38.99 -35.92
C GLY A 115 -70.34 38.26 -34.63
N ALA A 116 -71.23 38.83 -33.81
CA ALA A 116 -71.69 38.20 -32.56
C ALA A 116 -72.47 36.90 -32.81
N TYR A 117 -73.35 36.85 -33.81
CA TYR A 117 -74.11 35.63 -34.13
C TYR A 117 -73.21 34.52 -34.70
N ILE A 118 -72.33 34.85 -35.63
CA ILE A 118 -71.36 33.88 -36.19
C ILE A 118 -70.42 33.39 -35.08
N GLY A 119 -69.92 34.30 -34.24
CA GLY A 119 -69.10 33.96 -33.08
C GLY A 119 -69.81 33.03 -32.11
N SER A 120 -71.09 33.29 -31.80
CA SER A 120 -71.89 32.44 -30.92
C SER A 120 -72.15 31.06 -31.52
N GLY A 121 -72.42 30.97 -32.82
CA GLY A 121 -72.61 29.69 -33.52
C GLY A 121 -71.33 28.85 -33.55
N LEU A 122 -70.18 29.48 -33.84
CA LEU A 122 -68.88 28.81 -33.80
C LEU A 122 -68.52 28.34 -32.38
N LEU A 123 -68.77 29.17 -31.37
CA LEU A 123 -68.56 28.80 -29.97
C LEU A 123 -69.41 27.59 -29.57
N PHE A 124 -70.69 27.56 -29.97
CA PHE A 124 -71.58 26.44 -29.68
C PHE A 124 -71.09 25.13 -30.30
N LEU A 125 -70.70 25.17 -31.58
CA LEU A 125 -70.13 23.99 -32.26
C LEU A 125 -68.81 23.55 -31.64
N LEU A 126 -67.97 24.50 -31.22
CA LEU A 126 -66.72 24.19 -30.52
C LEU A 126 -66.97 23.50 -29.18
N VAL A 127 -67.89 23.99 -28.36
CA VAL A 127 -68.22 23.38 -27.06
C VAL A 127 -68.76 21.95 -27.24
N ILE A 128 -69.68 21.74 -28.19
CA ILE A 128 -70.19 20.40 -28.51
C ILE A 128 -69.07 19.49 -29.01
N GLY A 129 -68.19 20.00 -29.87
CA GLY A 129 -67.03 19.26 -30.36
C GLY A 129 -66.10 18.82 -29.22
N LEU A 130 -65.80 19.72 -28.28
CA LEU A 130 -64.98 19.42 -27.10
C LEU A 130 -65.64 18.40 -26.17
N TRP A 131 -66.94 18.51 -25.89
CA TRP A 131 -67.65 17.51 -25.08
C TRP A 131 -67.73 16.15 -25.75
N THR A 132 -67.97 16.11 -27.07
CA THR A 132 -68.03 14.86 -27.83
C THR A 132 -66.66 14.16 -27.83
N ALA A 133 -65.58 14.92 -28.07
CA ALA A 133 -64.22 14.41 -27.97
C ALA A 133 -63.89 13.92 -26.55
N SER A 134 -64.31 14.65 -25.52
CA SER A 134 -64.12 14.27 -24.12
C SER A 134 -64.86 12.99 -23.76
N TYR A 135 -66.09 12.81 -24.23
CA TYR A 135 -66.89 11.61 -24.01
C TYR A 135 -66.22 10.36 -24.60
N PHE A 136 -65.86 10.39 -25.89
CA PHE A 136 -65.23 9.23 -26.53
C PHE A 136 -63.86 8.89 -25.93
N ASN A 137 -63.07 9.90 -25.54
CA ASN A 137 -61.80 9.65 -24.87
C ASN A 137 -61.98 9.02 -23.48
N ASN A 138 -62.95 9.48 -22.69
CA ASN A 138 -63.26 8.88 -21.39
C ASN A 138 -63.79 7.45 -21.51
N GLN A 139 -64.63 7.17 -22.52
CA GLN A 139 -65.14 5.82 -22.79
C GLN A 139 -64.00 4.85 -23.17
N ALA A 140 -63.11 5.24 -24.07
CA ALA A 140 -61.97 4.41 -24.45
C ALA A 140 -61.03 4.09 -23.27
N MET A 141 -60.88 5.00 -22.30
CA MET A 141 -60.10 4.73 -21.09
C MET A 141 -60.83 3.81 -20.11
N LEU A 142 -62.16 3.93 -19.98
CA LEU A 142 -62.97 3.00 -19.19
C LEU A 142 -62.89 1.58 -19.76
N ASP A 143 -62.96 1.42 -21.08
CA ASP A 143 -62.83 0.12 -21.74
C ASP A 143 -61.46 -0.54 -21.43
N LYS A 144 -60.38 0.27 -21.39
CA LYS A 144 -59.05 -0.21 -20.98
C LYS A 144 -59.03 -0.67 -19.52
N VAL A 145 -59.64 0.10 -18.62
CA VAL A 145 -59.72 -0.25 -17.19
C VAL A 145 -60.52 -1.54 -17.01
N GLU A 146 -61.64 -1.70 -17.71
CA GLU A 146 -62.47 -2.90 -17.66
C GLU A 146 -61.72 -4.13 -18.17
N ALA A 147 -60.96 -4.00 -19.27
CA ALA A 147 -60.10 -5.06 -19.77
C ALA A 147 -59.01 -5.47 -18.75
N GLN A 148 -58.40 -4.50 -18.06
CA GLN A 148 -57.42 -4.78 -17.00
C GLN A 148 -58.07 -5.43 -15.76
N ILE A 149 -59.27 -5.02 -15.36
CA ILE A 149 -60.02 -5.66 -14.26
C ILE A 149 -60.36 -7.12 -14.62
N ALA A 150 -60.76 -7.38 -15.87
CA ALA A 150 -60.99 -8.75 -16.34
C ALA A 150 -59.71 -9.59 -16.28
N GLN A 151 -58.56 -9.02 -16.66
CA GLN A 151 -57.25 -9.68 -16.49
C GLN A 151 -56.93 -9.95 -15.01
N TYR A 152 -57.20 -8.99 -14.12
CA TYR A 152 -56.99 -9.15 -12.68
C TYR A 152 -57.77 -10.36 -12.12
N HIS A 153 -59.04 -10.51 -12.50
CA HIS A 153 -59.88 -11.63 -12.09
C HIS A 153 -59.48 -12.97 -12.72
N ALA A 154 -58.89 -12.94 -13.92
CA ALA A 154 -58.40 -14.15 -14.60
C ALA A 154 -57.13 -14.72 -13.96
N ILE A 155 -56.39 -13.93 -13.17
CA ILE A 155 -55.22 -14.41 -12.42
C ILE A 155 -55.69 -15.34 -11.30
N LYS A 156 -55.61 -16.66 -11.55
CA LYS A 156 -55.92 -17.69 -10.54
C LYS A 156 -55.11 -17.44 -9.27
N SER A 157 -55.78 -17.23 -8.14
CA SER A 157 -55.13 -17.41 -6.83
C SER A 157 -54.71 -18.86 -6.73
N SER A 158 -53.42 -19.13 -6.83
CA SER A 158 -52.85 -20.36 -6.29
C SER A 158 -53.15 -20.36 -4.79
N GLY A 159 -54.23 -21.05 -4.40
CA GLY A 159 -54.62 -21.21 -3.01
C GLY A 159 -53.55 -22.02 -2.28
N GLY A 160 -52.93 -21.43 -1.26
CA GLY A 160 -51.88 -22.04 -0.45
C GLY A 160 -50.72 -21.08 -0.23
N ASP A 161 -50.71 -20.42 0.93
CA ASP A 161 -49.61 -19.63 1.52
C ASP A 161 -48.78 -18.78 0.53
N SER A 162 -49.35 -17.68 0.04
CA SER A 162 -48.68 -16.69 -0.83
C SER A 162 -47.62 -15.83 -0.11
N ARG A 163 -47.22 -16.20 1.11
CA ARG A 163 -46.26 -15.44 1.93
C ARG A 163 -44.83 -15.81 1.51
N GLY A 164 -44.34 -15.19 0.44
CA GLY A 164 -42.95 -15.34 -0.02
C GLY A 164 -42.77 -15.64 -1.51
N ASN A 165 -43.85 -15.84 -2.28
CA ASN A 165 -43.77 -16.09 -3.71
C ASN A 165 -44.00 -14.80 -4.52
N PHE A 166 -42.92 -14.15 -4.94
CA PHE A 166 -42.96 -12.94 -5.77
C PHE A 166 -43.57 -13.19 -7.15
N ASP A 167 -43.37 -14.37 -7.74
CA ASP A 167 -43.89 -14.74 -9.07
C ASP A 167 -45.42 -14.81 -9.08
N ALA A 168 -46.03 -15.17 -7.94
CA ALA A 168 -47.48 -15.20 -7.79
C ALA A 168 -48.09 -13.79 -7.58
N LEU A 169 -47.33 -12.87 -6.98
CA LEU A 169 -47.77 -11.49 -6.70
C LEU A 169 -47.56 -10.56 -7.90
N LEU A 170 -46.50 -10.77 -8.68
CA LEU A 170 -46.07 -9.90 -9.76
C LEU A 170 -47.17 -9.62 -10.80
N PRO A 171 -47.91 -10.63 -11.33
CA PRO A 171 -48.99 -10.37 -12.30
C PRO A 171 -50.10 -9.49 -11.72
N ARG A 172 -50.42 -9.64 -10.42
CA ARG A 172 -51.48 -8.86 -9.75
C ARG A 172 -51.03 -7.41 -9.54
N MET A 173 -49.78 -7.21 -9.14
CA MET A 173 -49.19 -5.88 -8.97
C MET A 173 -49.09 -5.14 -10.31
N ASN A 174 -48.68 -5.84 -11.38
CA ASN A 174 -48.59 -5.27 -12.73
C ASN A 174 -49.94 -4.77 -13.24
N VAL A 175 -51.01 -5.55 -13.09
CA VAL A 175 -52.35 -5.16 -13.55
C VAL A 175 -52.89 -3.97 -12.77
N LEU A 176 -52.75 -3.95 -11.44
CA LEU A 176 -53.20 -2.81 -10.63
C LEU A 176 -52.38 -1.54 -10.93
N LEU A 177 -51.07 -1.68 -11.17
CA LEU A 177 -50.21 -0.58 -11.62
C LEU A 177 -50.66 -0.06 -12.99
N ALA A 178 -50.97 -0.96 -13.93
CA ALA A 178 -51.46 -0.59 -15.25
C ALA A 178 -52.80 0.17 -15.18
N ILE A 179 -53.74 -0.24 -14.32
CA ILE A 179 -55.02 0.46 -14.10
C ILE A 179 -54.79 1.88 -13.56
N ARG A 180 -53.88 2.02 -12.59
CA ARG A 180 -53.51 3.31 -12.01
C ARG A 180 -52.95 4.26 -13.09
N ASP A 181 -52.09 3.75 -13.97
CA ASP A 181 -51.37 4.54 -14.97
C ASP A 181 -52.27 4.93 -16.18
N VAL A 182 -53.44 4.30 -16.40
CA VAL A 182 -54.36 4.62 -17.53
C VAL A 182 -54.76 6.10 -17.59
N TYR A 183 -54.97 6.74 -16.44
CA TYR A 183 -55.46 8.12 -16.36
C TYR A 183 -54.36 9.16 -16.10
N GLU A 184 -53.14 8.74 -15.76
CA GLU A 184 -52.00 9.63 -15.51
C GLU A 184 -51.52 10.32 -16.79
N ASP A 185 -51.66 9.66 -17.95
CA ASP A 185 -51.35 10.17 -19.29
C ASP A 185 -52.52 10.93 -19.96
N SER A 186 -53.60 11.23 -19.23
CA SER A 186 -54.78 11.85 -19.84
C SER A 186 -54.56 13.35 -20.09
N GLY A 187 -54.35 13.72 -21.35
CA GLY A 187 -54.20 15.12 -21.77
C GLY A 187 -55.48 15.95 -21.62
N ILE A 188 -55.39 17.26 -21.92
CA ILE A 188 -56.43 18.29 -21.68
C ILE A 188 -57.83 17.90 -22.21
N MET A 189 -57.91 17.03 -23.20
CA MET A 189 -59.18 16.57 -23.80
C MET A 189 -60.06 15.74 -22.85
N SER A 190 -59.52 15.16 -21.77
CA SER A 190 -60.32 14.45 -20.76
C SER A 190 -61.07 15.40 -19.80
N GLY A 191 -60.62 16.66 -19.68
CA GLY A 191 -60.96 17.56 -18.56
C GLY A 191 -62.20 18.44 -18.72
N PHE A 192 -63.01 18.31 -19.77
CA PHE A 192 -64.18 19.19 -20.02
C PHE A 192 -65.41 18.89 -19.13
N GLY A 193 -65.19 18.47 -17.88
CA GLY A 193 -66.24 18.24 -16.86
C GLY A 193 -66.88 16.85 -16.87
N LEU A 194 -66.50 15.96 -17.81
CA LEU A 194 -67.05 14.61 -17.95
C LEU A 194 -66.14 13.48 -17.42
N SER A 195 -64.96 13.82 -16.89
CA SER A 195 -63.99 12.84 -16.40
C SER A 195 -64.44 12.18 -15.09
N GLN A 196 -64.27 10.85 -14.99
CA GLN A 196 -64.34 10.09 -13.74
C GLN A 196 -62.95 9.61 -13.28
N ALA A 197 -61.88 10.12 -13.89
CA ALA A 197 -60.49 9.72 -13.66
C ALA A 197 -60.13 9.73 -12.16
N ASP A 198 -60.45 10.82 -11.45
CA ASP A 198 -60.09 10.99 -10.04
C ASP A 198 -60.62 9.86 -9.16
N LYS A 199 -61.86 9.40 -9.40
CA LYS A 199 -62.49 8.34 -8.60
C LYS A 199 -61.85 6.98 -8.89
N ILE A 200 -61.63 6.67 -10.16
CA ILE A 200 -61.06 5.39 -10.59
C ILE A 200 -59.60 5.31 -10.19
N GLN A 201 -58.83 6.38 -10.40
CA GLN A 201 -57.44 6.47 -10.01
C GLN A 201 -57.27 6.38 -8.49
N ALA A 202 -58.14 7.04 -7.70
CA ALA A 202 -58.11 6.91 -6.24
C ALA A 202 -58.37 5.47 -5.79
N ALA A 203 -59.37 4.78 -6.37
CA ALA A 203 -59.67 3.38 -6.05
C ALA A 203 -58.55 2.42 -6.49
N ALA A 204 -58.00 2.61 -7.68
CA ALA A 204 -56.88 1.82 -8.21
C ALA A 204 -55.61 2.01 -7.37
N ARG A 205 -55.29 3.26 -7.04
CA ARG A 205 -54.17 3.62 -6.17
C ARG A 205 -54.33 2.99 -4.79
N HIS A 206 -55.48 3.13 -4.15
CA HIS A 206 -55.74 2.54 -2.85
C HIS A 206 -55.59 1.00 -2.87
N SER A 207 -56.14 0.34 -3.90
CA SER A 207 -56.05 -1.12 -4.05
C SER A 207 -54.61 -1.59 -4.28
N TYR A 208 -53.86 -0.86 -5.11
CA TYR A 208 -52.44 -1.14 -5.38
C TYR A 208 -51.57 -0.93 -4.14
N GLU A 209 -51.74 0.19 -3.44
CA GLU A 209 -51.01 0.48 -2.21
C GLU A 209 -51.32 -0.55 -1.10
N THR A 210 -52.57 -0.99 -1.00
CA THR A 210 -52.98 -2.06 -0.07
C THR A 210 -52.31 -3.38 -0.44
N LEU A 211 -52.26 -3.75 -1.73
CA LEU A 211 -51.56 -4.94 -2.19
C LEU A 211 -50.05 -4.89 -1.84
N LEU A 212 -49.43 -3.73 -2.02
CA LEU A 212 -48.01 -3.53 -1.68
C LEU A 212 -47.76 -3.67 -0.17
N ARG A 213 -48.62 -3.06 0.67
CA ARG A 213 -48.48 -3.09 2.15
C ARG A 213 -48.80 -4.47 2.74
N ASP A 214 -49.89 -5.08 2.32
CA ASP A 214 -50.46 -6.25 3.01
C ASP A 214 -49.95 -7.59 2.47
N TYR A 215 -49.37 -7.60 1.26
CA TYR A 215 -48.89 -8.82 0.61
C TYR A 215 -47.44 -8.74 0.16
N PHE A 216 -47.04 -7.67 -0.54
CA PHE A 216 -45.68 -7.57 -1.09
C PHE A 216 -44.62 -7.32 -0.01
N LEU A 217 -44.87 -6.39 0.91
CA LEU A 217 -43.96 -6.12 2.03
C LEU A 217 -43.79 -7.34 2.97
N PRO A 218 -44.85 -8.05 3.39
CA PRO A 218 -44.71 -9.31 4.11
C PRO A 218 -43.91 -10.39 3.35
N ALA A 219 -44.07 -10.49 2.02
CA ALA A 219 -43.27 -11.42 1.22
C ALA A 219 -41.78 -11.06 1.25
N ILE A 220 -41.42 -9.76 1.17
CA ILE A 220 -40.04 -9.29 1.35
C ILE A 220 -39.50 -9.67 2.74
N GLN A 221 -40.30 -9.49 3.80
CA GLN A 221 -39.88 -9.85 5.15
C GLN A 221 -39.63 -11.34 5.34
N VAL A 222 -40.50 -12.20 4.79
CA VAL A 222 -40.28 -13.66 4.82
C VAL A 222 -38.98 -14.01 4.09
N ARG A 223 -38.76 -13.44 2.91
CA ARG A 223 -37.53 -13.68 2.14
C ARG A 223 -36.27 -13.24 2.88
N LEU A 224 -36.28 -12.09 3.54
CA LEU A 224 -35.15 -11.62 4.35
C LEU A 224 -34.86 -12.58 5.51
N LYS A 225 -35.90 -13.13 6.18
CA LYS A 225 -35.72 -14.17 7.21
C LYS A 225 -35.10 -15.44 6.65
N GLU A 226 -35.59 -15.93 5.52
CA GLU A 226 -35.06 -17.13 4.87
C GLU A 226 -33.57 -16.98 4.53
N ARG A 227 -33.14 -15.83 4.00
CA ARG A 227 -31.72 -15.57 3.74
C ARG A 227 -30.87 -15.58 4.99
N MET A 228 -31.35 -14.95 6.06
CA MET A 228 -30.66 -14.92 7.35
C MET A 228 -30.60 -16.31 8.03
N GLN A 229 -31.43 -17.26 7.64
CA GLN A 229 -31.41 -18.66 8.11
C GLN A 229 -30.67 -19.61 7.15
N GLY A 230 -30.37 -19.17 5.93
CA GLY A 230 -29.72 -19.95 4.89
C GLY A 230 -28.17 -19.89 4.93
N PRO A 231 -27.50 -20.13 3.80
CA PRO A 231 -26.03 -20.15 3.70
C PRO A 231 -25.35 -18.84 4.12
N GLU A 232 -26.07 -17.72 4.05
CA GLU A 232 -25.56 -16.40 4.40
C GLU A 232 -25.56 -16.14 5.90
N ALA A 233 -26.16 -17.03 6.70
CA ALA A 233 -26.13 -16.98 8.15
C ALA A 233 -24.70 -17.03 8.72
N ASP A 234 -23.73 -17.59 7.99
CA ASP A 234 -22.34 -17.73 8.43
C ASP A 234 -21.45 -16.54 8.04
N ASN A 235 -21.92 -15.66 7.16
CA ASN A 235 -21.24 -14.41 6.84
C ASN A 235 -21.82 -13.28 7.72
N LEU A 236 -21.09 -12.91 8.77
CA LEU A 236 -21.53 -11.92 9.76
C LEU A 236 -21.81 -10.54 9.15
N ASP A 237 -21.04 -10.12 8.14
CA ASP A 237 -21.25 -8.82 7.47
C ASP A 237 -22.55 -8.81 6.67
N VAL A 238 -22.82 -9.88 5.92
CA VAL A 238 -24.08 -10.04 5.15
C VAL A 238 -25.26 -10.17 6.11
N LEU A 239 -25.11 -10.99 7.16
CA LEU A 239 -26.13 -11.20 8.19
C LEU A 239 -26.52 -9.89 8.89
N TYR A 240 -25.54 -9.04 9.21
CA TYR A 240 -25.79 -7.71 9.79
C TYR A 240 -26.61 -6.82 8.86
N GLN A 241 -26.28 -6.80 7.57
CA GLN A 241 -26.97 -5.94 6.60
C GLN A 241 -28.39 -6.42 6.30
N LEU A 242 -28.59 -7.74 6.21
CA LEU A 242 -29.93 -8.33 6.09
C LEU A 242 -30.79 -8.01 7.31
N LEU A 243 -30.22 -8.11 8.52
CA LEU A 243 -30.91 -7.73 9.76
C LEU A 243 -31.25 -6.23 9.77
N LYS A 244 -30.31 -5.37 9.34
CA LYS A 244 -30.53 -3.92 9.23
C LYS A 244 -31.75 -3.61 8.34
N VAL A 245 -31.80 -4.15 7.13
CA VAL A 245 -32.92 -3.93 6.20
C VAL A 245 -34.22 -4.52 6.75
N TYR A 246 -34.16 -5.69 7.40
CA TYR A 246 -35.33 -6.28 8.05
C TYR A 246 -35.91 -5.38 9.15
N LEU A 247 -35.05 -4.77 9.98
CA LEU A 247 -35.47 -3.88 11.07
C LEU A 247 -35.92 -2.50 10.57
N MET A 248 -35.45 -2.01 9.42
CA MET A 248 -35.93 -0.74 8.82
C MET A 248 -37.45 -0.73 8.55
N PHE A 249 -38.04 -1.89 8.27
CA PHE A 249 -39.49 -2.00 8.08
C PHE A 249 -40.29 -2.04 9.39
N ASN A 250 -39.62 -2.23 10.53
CA ASN A 250 -40.21 -2.08 11.86
C ASN A 250 -39.95 -0.69 12.44
N GLN A 251 -38.74 -0.17 12.30
CA GLN A 251 -38.32 1.16 12.72
C GLN A 251 -38.31 2.08 11.51
N THR A 252 -39.50 2.49 11.08
CA THR A 252 -39.70 3.26 9.83
C THR A 252 -39.04 4.64 9.86
N ASP A 253 -38.65 5.15 11.04
CA ASP A 253 -37.82 6.35 11.20
C ASP A 253 -36.35 6.14 10.78
N LYS A 254 -35.90 4.88 10.69
CA LYS A 254 -34.55 4.48 10.25
C LYS A 254 -34.53 3.93 8.82
N LEU A 255 -35.67 3.94 8.12
CA LEU A 255 -35.77 3.42 6.76
C LEU A 255 -34.96 4.30 5.80
N ASP A 256 -33.91 3.72 5.22
CA ASP A 256 -33.19 4.29 4.08
C ASP A 256 -33.62 3.56 2.80
N PRO A 257 -34.42 4.20 1.91
CA PRO A 257 -34.89 3.58 0.68
C PRO A 257 -33.76 3.09 -0.22
N ALA A 258 -32.61 3.79 -0.26
CA ALA A 258 -31.50 3.43 -1.12
C ALA A 258 -30.82 2.14 -0.64
N THR A 259 -30.51 2.03 0.66
CA THR A 259 -29.97 0.80 1.26
C THR A 259 -30.94 -0.37 1.10
N ALA A 260 -32.23 -0.19 1.42
CA ALA A 260 -33.23 -1.25 1.29
C ALA A 260 -33.35 -1.74 -0.17
N MET A 261 -33.42 -0.81 -1.13
CA MET A 261 -33.45 -1.11 -2.55
C MET A 261 -32.22 -1.93 -2.99
N ALA A 262 -31.01 -1.50 -2.62
CA ALA A 262 -29.77 -2.17 -3.02
C ALA A 262 -29.70 -3.62 -2.52
N TRP A 263 -30.02 -3.86 -1.25
CA TRP A 263 -29.92 -5.19 -0.64
C TRP A 263 -31.01 -6.15 -1.09
N ILE A 264 -32.25 -5.67 -1.27
CA ILE A 264 -33.35 -6.50 -1.80
C ILE A 264 -33.10 -6.82 -3.28
N ARG A 265 -32.63 -5.83 -4.07
CA ARG A 265 -32.28 -6.06 -5.47
C ARG A 265 -31.14 -7.08 -5.61
N ALA A 266 -30.11 -7.00 -4.78
CA ALA A 266 -28.98 -7.94 -4.83
C ALA A 266 -29.42 -9.40 -4.58
N ASP A 267 -30.51 -9.63 -3.84
CA ASP A 267 -31.13 -10.95 -3.74
C ASP A 267 -31.77 -11.38 -5.07
N TRP A 268 -32.61 -10.51 -5.61
CA TRP A 268 -33.37 -10.79 -6.82
C TRP A 268 -32.48 -10.90 -8.06
N ASP A 269 -31.35 -10.19 -8.14
CA ASP A 269 -30.39 -10.32 -9.25
C ASP A 269 -29.89 -11.77 -9.39
N ARG A 270 -29.77 -12.51 -8.28
CA ARG A 270 -29.39 -13.94 -8.30
C ARG A 270 -30.58 -14.83 -8.66
N GLN A 271 -31.76 -14.55 -8.09
CA GLN A 271 -32.97 -15.36 -8.29
C GLN A 271 -33.56 -15.25 -9.71
N TYR A 272 -33.48 -14.05 -10.30
CA TYR A 272 -34.05 -13.69 -11.59
C TYR A 272 -32.98 -13.46 -12.68
N ALA A 273 -31.79 -14.05 -12.54
CA ALA A 273 -30.69 -13.86 -13.48
C ALA A 273 -31.05 -14.20 -14.94
N THR A 274 -31.99 -15.13 -15.15
CA THR A 274 -32.49 -15.54 -16.47
C THR A 274 -33.76 -14.82 -16.92
N ASP A 275 -34.32 -13.95 -16.08
CA ASP A 275 -35.55 -13.19 -16.35
C ASP A 275 -35.41 -11.70 -15.94
N PRO A 276 -34.69 -10.89 -16.75
CA PRO A 276 -34.48 -9.47 -16.47
C PRO A 276 -35.77 -8.63 -16.49
N GLU A 277 -36.82 -9.11 -17.18
CA GLU A 277 -38.09 -8.41 -17.30
C GLU A 277 -38.84 -8.44 -15.96
N SER A 278 -39.02 -9.62 -15.37
CA SER A 278 -39.65 -9.77 -14.05
C SER A 278 -38.84 -9.04 -12.96
N LEU A 279 -37.51 -9.08 -13.03
CA LEU A 279 -36.64 -8.32 -12.13
C LEU A 279 -36.90 -6.80 -12.21
N GLY A 280 -36.99 -6.25 -13.43
CA GLY A 280 -37.28 -4.84 -13.64
C GLY A 280 -38.64 -4.42 -13.08
N GLN A 281 -39.66 -5.27 -13.25
CA GLN A 281 -41.00 -5.05 -12.72
C GLN A 281 -41.04 -5.11 -11.19
N LEU A 282 -40.38 -6.11 -10.57
CA LEU A 282 -40.27 -6.21 -9.11
C LEU A 282 -39.56 -5.01 -8.49
N VAL A 283 -38.46 -4.55 -9.11
CA VAL A 283 -37.75 -3.34 -8.67
C VAL A 283 -38.64 -2.10 -8.77
N ARG A 284 -39.47 -1.99 -9.82
CA ARG A 284 -40.44 -0.89 -9.96
C ARG A 284 -41.52 -0.93 -8.88
N HIS A 285 -42.00 -2.12 -8.50
CA HIS A 285 -42.94 -2.27 -7.40
C HIS A 285 -42.30 -1.97 -6.04
N LEU A 286 -41.03 -2.35 -5.85
CA LEU A 286 -40.26 -2.02 -4.64
C LEU A 286 -40.05 -0.50 -4.50
N ASP A 287 -39.72 0.19 -5.60
CA ASP A 287 -39.59 1.64 -5.62
C ASP A 287 -40.92 2.33 -5.23
N ASN A 288 -42.04 1.85 -5.79
CA ASN A 288 -43.37 2.35 -5.41
C ASN A 288 -43.69 2.08 -3.94
N LEU A 289 -43.36 0.90 -3.40
CA LEU A 289 -43.56 0.54 -2.00
C LEU A 289 -42.76 1.46 -1.07
N LEU A 290 -41.48 1.71 -1.37
CA LEU A 290 -40.59 2.52 -0.54
C LEU A 290 -40.93 4.01 -0.53
N LYS A 291 -41.74 4.48 -1.50
CA LYS A 291 -42.31 5.83 -1.53
C LYS A 291 -43.56 5.98 -0.65
N LEU A 292 -44.16 4.88 -0.20
CA LEU A 292 -45.32 4.92 0.67
C LEU A 292 -44.90 5.26 2.11
N GLN A 293 -45.79 5.95 2.84
CA GLN A 293 -45.66 6.08 4.28
C GLN A 293 -46.03 4.74 4.95
N LEU A 294 -45.00 3.94 5.22
CA LEU A 294 -45.15 2.62 5.84
C LEU A 294 -45.45 2.74 7.34
N GLU A 295 -46.31 1.86 7.84
CA GLU A 295 -46.51 1.69 9.27
C GLU A 295 -45.50 0.64 9.80
N PRO A 296 -45.02 0.77 11.06
CA PRO A 296 -44.15 -0.22 11.71
C PRO A 296 -44.69 -1.64 11.60
N VAL A 297 -44.03 -2.48 10.81
CA VAL A 297 -44.42 -3.88 10.66
C VAL A 297 -43.98 -4.68 11.89
N ARG A 298 -44.84 -5.57 12.38
CA ARG A 298 -44.49 -6.45 13.52
C ARG A 298 -43.37 -7.42 13.14
N ILE A 299 -42.31 -7.43 13.93
CA ILE A 299 -41.18 -8.35 13.79
C ILE A 299 -41.26 -9.49 14.81
N ASP A 300 -40.53 -10.55 14.52
CA ASP A 300 -40.36 -11.68 15.44
C ASP A 300 -39.15 -11.39 16.35
N GLU A 301 -39.43 -10.94 17.57
CA GLU A 301 -38.42 -10.57 18.57
C GLU A 301 -37.51 -11.73 18.95
N GLY A 302 -38.02 -12.98 18.94
CA GLY A 302 -37.21 -14.17 19.22
C GLY A 302 -36.20 -14.44 18.12
N PHE A 303 -36.62 -14.32 16.87
CA PHE A 303 -35.74 -14.41 15.70
C PHE A 303 -34.68 -13.31 15.71
N VAL A 304 -35.09 -12.05 15.92
CA VAL A 304 -34.16 -10.91 15.97
C VAL A 304 -33.14 -11.06 17.10
N GLY A 305 -33.57 -11.50 18.28
CA GLY A 305 -32.68 -11.81 19.40
C GLY A 305 -31.66 -12.89 19.07
N ALA A 306 -32.06 -13.97 18.39
CA ALA A 306 -31.15 -15.03 17.97
C ALA A 306 -30.08 -14.54 16.97
N VAL A 307 -30.49 -13.74 15.96
CA VAL A 307 -29.56 -13.17 14.98
C VAL A 307 -28.60 -12.17 15.66
N ARG A 308 -29.11 -11.30 16.54
CA ARG A 308 -28.28 -10.37 17.32
C ARG A 308 -27.24 -11.10 18.17
N ASN A 309 -27.64 -12.16 18.88
CA ASN A 309 -26.73 -12.96 19.69
C ASN A 309 -25.60 -13.58 18.86
N LYS A 310 -25.88 -14.03 17.62
CA LYS A 310 -24.86 -14.52 16.68
C LYS A 310 -23.91 -13.40 16.25
N LEU A 311 -24.44 -12.23 15.92
CA LEU A 311 -23.66 -11.04 15.51
C LEU A 311 -22.78 -10.47 16.64
N THR A 312 -23.20 -10.60 17.91
CA THR A 312 -22.44 -10.11 19.06
C THR A 312 -21.33 -11.05 19.54
N GLN A 313 -21.12 -12.21 18.90
CA GLN A 313 -20.01 -13.12 19.23
C GLN A 313 -18.64 -12.55 18.84
N VAL A 314 -18.58 -11.70 17.82
CA VAL A 314 -17.37 -10.98 17.43
C VAL A 314 -17.40 -9.58 18.04
N PRO A 315 -16.35 -9.13 18.75
CA PRO A 315 -16.28 -7.77 19.28
C PRO A 315 -16.55 -6.72 18.20
N LEU A 316 -17.39 -5.72 18.51
CA LEU A 316 -17.77 -4.65 17.59
C LEU A 316 -16.56 -4.01 16.92
N ILE A 317 -15.47 -3.81 17.66
CA ILE A 317 -14.25 -3.23 17.14
C ILE A 317 -13.58 -4.06 16.03
N GLY A 318 -13.66 -5.39 16.12
CA GLY A 318 -13.15 -6.29 15.07
C GLY A 318 -13.97 -6.18 13.78
N GLN A 319 -15.28 -6.00 13.90
CA GLN A 319 -16.18 -5.80 12.77
C GLN A 319 -15.93 -4.44 12.10
N ILE A 320 -15.81 -3.38 12.92
CA ILE A 320 -15.47 -2.02 12.44
C ILE A 320 -14.13 -2.06 11.69
N TYR A 321 -13.11 -2.67 12.28
CA TYR A 321 -11.80 -2.76 11.65
C TYR A 321 -11.82 -3.57 10.35
N SER A 322 -12.51 -4.72 10.32
CA SER A 322 -12.64 -5.56 9.11
C SER A 322 -13.29 -4.79 7.96
N ARG A 323 -14.37 -4.05 8.25
CA ARG A 323 -15.07 -3.25 7.25
C ARG A 323 -14.21 -2.07 6.77
N PHE A 324 -13.57 -1.35 7.69
CA PHE A 324 -12.65 -0.26 7.37
C PHE A 324 -11.52 -0.75 6.45
N LYS A 325 -10.93 -1.89 6.79
CA LYS A 325 -9.88 -2.55 5.99
C LYS A 325 -10.40 -2.97 4.61
N THR A 326 -11.56 -3.61 4.54
CA THR A 326 -12.14 -4.08 3.27
C THR A 326 -12.40 -2.91 2.32
N GLU A 327 -12.98 -1.81 2.81
CA GLU A 327 -13.23 -0.62 2.00
C GLU A 327 -11.93 0.05 1.54
N ALA A 328 -10.95 0.18 2.44
CA ALA A 328 -9.66 0.77 2.12
C ALA A 328 -8.82 -0.05 1.12
N LEU A 329 -9.01 -1.37 1.07
CA LEU A 329 -8.28 -2.26 0.16
C LEU A 329 -8.87 -2.33 -1.27
N ILE A 330 -10.01 -1.68 -1.53
CA ILE A 330 -10.61 -1.61 -2.87
C ILE A 330 -9.72 -0.78 -3.81
N ASP A 331 -9.18 0.34 -3.33
CA ASP A 331 -8.28 1.19 -4.10
C ASP A 331 -6.81 0.74 -3.94
N GLN A 332 -6.27 0.18 -5.02
CA GLN A 332 -4.87 -0.27 -5.08
C GLN A 332 -3.94 0.75 -5.76
N SER A 333 -4.44 1.95 -6.11
CA SER A 333 -3.64 2.97 -6.81
C SER A 333 -2.50 3.54 -5.96
N HIS A 334 -2.63 3.44 -4.63
CA HIS A 334 -1.65 3.91 -3.65
C HIS A 334 -0.84 2.77 -3.00
N ASP A 335 -0.90 1.55 -3.55
CA ASP A 335 -0.07 0.44 -3.09
C ASP A 335 1.43 0.76 -3.25
N PHE A 336 2.20 0.51 -2.21
CA PHE A 336 3.64 0.65 -2.25
C PHE A 336 4.24 -0.53 -2.99
N LYS A 337 4.75 -0.29 -4.21
CA LYS A 337 5.39 -1.31 -5.05
C LYS A 337 6.91 -1.24 -4.89
N LEU A 338 7.52 -2.30 -4.37
CA LEU A 338 8.94 -2.30 -3.99
C LEU A 338 9.87 -1.98 -5.18
N GLY A 339 9.65 -2.60 -6.34
CA GLY A 339 10.47 -2.35 -7.53
C GLY A 339 10.37 -0.91 -8.07
N LYS A 340 9.21 -0.26 -7.90
CA LYS A 340 9.02 1.15 -8.29
C LYS A 340 9.71 2.09 -7.30
N ALA A 341 9.68 1.75 -6.01
CA ALA A 341 10.26 2.57 -4.94
C ALA A 341 11.80 2.52 -4.92
N LEU A 342 12.40 1.35 -5.15
CA LEU A 342 13.86 1.16 -5.07
C LEU A 342 14.58 1.31 -6.43
N GLY A 343 13.84 1.37 -7.54
CA GLY A 343 14.38 1.59 -8.88
C GLY A 343 14.80 0.30 -9.63
N PRO A 344 15.35 0.43 -10.85
CA PRO A 344 15.56 -0.69 -11.77
C PRO A 344 16.62 -1.70 -11.30
N ASP A 345 17.53 -1.29 -10.42
CA ASP A 345 18.59 -2.15 -9.91
C ASP A 345 18.15 -3.03 -8.72
N THR A 346 16.90 -2.92 -8.26
CA THR A 346 16.36 -3.67 -7.10
C THR A 346 16.60 -5.18 -7.23
N ALA A 347 16.21 -5.77 -8.37
CA ALA A 347 16.34 -7.21 -8.62
C ALA A 347 17.79 -7.70 -8.80
N ARG A 348 18.76 -6.79 -8.93
CA ARG A 348 20.19 -7.11 -9.02
C ARG A 348 20.89 -7.18 -7.67
N VAL A 349 20.23 -6.65 -6.63
CA VAL A 349 20.81 -6.51 -5.28
C VAL A 349 20.01 -7.32 -4.28
N PHE A 350 18.68 -7.33 -4.41
CA PHE A 350 17.77 -7.93 -3.46
C PHE A 350 17.02 -9.12 -4.05
N VAL A 351 16.72 -10.08 -3.18
CA VAL A 351 15.87 -11.24 -3.44
C VAL A 351 14.92 -11.42 -2.26
N LEU A 352 13.75 -12.00 -2.51
CA LEU A 352 12.84 -12.40 -1.46
C LEU A 352 13.17 -13.81 -0.96
N SER A 353 12.98 -14.05 0.33
CA SER A 353 13.22 -15.35 0.96
C SER A 353 12.35 -16.49 0.42
N ASP A 354 11.20 -16.17 -0.18
CA ASP A 354 10.27 -17.12 -0.80
C ASP A 354 10.55 -17.36 -2.30
N GLY A 355 11.60 -16.73 -2.86
CA GLY A 355 12.01 -16.89 -4.25
C GLY A 355 11.13 -16.17 -5.27
N LYS A 356 10.11 -15.42 -4.85
CA LYS A 356 9.28 -14.61 -5.75
C LYS A 356 10.04 -13.39 -6.26
N ASP A 357 9.53 -12.79 -7.34
CA ASP A 357 10.08 -11.56 -7.88
C ASP A 357 9.97 -10.41 -6.85
N VAL A 358 11.12 -9.90 -6.43
CA VAL A 358 11.24 -8.78 -5.49
C VAL A 358 10.57 -7.52 -6.01
N SER A 359 10.54 -7.31 -7.33
CA SER A 359 9.95 -6.13 -7.96
C SER A 359 8.43 -6.13 -7.87
N ALA A 360 7.82 -7.31 -7.75
CA ALA A 360 6.38 -7.52 -7.67
C ALA A 360 5.83 -7.44 -6.24
N TYR A 361 6.70 -7.32 -5.22
CA TYR A 361 6.25 -7.19 -3.83
C TYR A 361 5.50 -5.88 -3.60
N THR A 362 4.31 -5.97 -2.99
CA THR A 362 3.48 -4.81 -2.69
C THR A 362 3.07 -4.78 -1.22
N ILE A 363 3.12 -3.58 -0.63
CA ILE A 363 2.43 -3.29 0.64
C ILE A 363 1.13 -2.56 0.27
N PRO A 364 -0.04 -3.05 0.73
CA PRO A 364 -1.31 -2.38 0.45
C PRO A 364 -1.28 -0.91 0.87
N GLY A 365 -1.89 -0.02 0.06
CA GLY A 365 -1.90 1.42 0.29
C GLY A 365 -2.40 1.82 1.68
N LEU A 366 -3.29 1.01 2.26
CA LEU A 366 -3.76 1.12 3.64
C LEU A 366 -2.62 1.19 4.67
N PHE A 367 -1.49 0.50 4.46
CA PHE A 367 -0.35 0.44 5.38
C PHE A 367 0.84 1.31 4.92
N THR A 368 0.55 2.40 4.21
CA THR A 368 1.54 3.38 3.74
C THR A 368 1.29 4.75 4.39
N ALA A 369 2.15 5.74 4.12
CA ALA A 369 1.96 7.12 4.55
C ALA A 369 0.59 7.65 4.11
N TYR A 370 0.18 7.35 2.87
CA TYR A 370 -1.13 7.70 2.35
C TYR A 370 -2.27 7.05 3.14
N GLY A 371 -2.18 5.74 3.40
CA GLY A 371 -3.19 5.03 4.19
C GLY A 371 -3.32 5.58 5.61
N TYR A 372 -2.21 5.96 6.23
CA TYR A 372 -2.23 6.58 7.54
C TYR A 372 -2.84 7.98 7.53
N THR A 373 -2.47 8.84 6.59
CA THR A 373 -2.93 10.24 6.57
C THR A 373 -4.33 10.40 5.97
N GLU A 374 -4.55 9.88 4.77
CA GLU A 374 -5.77 10.12 3.99
C GLU A 374 -6.93 9.19 4.35
N LEU A 375 -6.63 7.96 4.77
CA LEU A 375 -7.66 6.98 5.14
C LEU A 375 -7.86 6.92 6.65
N PHE A 376 -6.78 6.69 7.42
CA PHE A 376 -6.91 6.52 8.86
C PHE A 376 -7.16 7.86 9.58
N LEU A 377 -6.23 8.82 9.56
CA LEU A 377 -6.39 10.07 10.34
C LEU A 377 -7.62 10.88 9.94
N LYS A 378 -7.95 10.96 8.65
CA LYS A 378 -9.08 11.76 8.15
C LYS A 378 -10.45 11.08 8.26
N LYS A 379 -10.55 9.76 8.08
CA LYS A 379 -11.86 9.07 7.95
C LYS A 379 -12.19 8.09 9.07
N SER A 380 -11.21 7.57 9.81
CA SER A 380 -11.46 6.49 10.79
C SER A 380 -12.40 6.89 11.92
N ARG A 381 -12.39 8.17 12.35
CA ARG A 381 -13.30 8.65 13.40
C ARG A 381 -14.75 8.69 12.92
N ASP A 382 -15.00 9.21 11.72
CA ASP A 382 -16.33 9.21 11.11
C ASP A 382 -16.82 7.79 10.92
N PHE A 383 -15.93 6.88 10.52
CA PHE A 383 -16.24 5.45 10.40
C PHE A 383 -16.67 4.80 11.72
N VAL A 384 -15.97 5.11 12.82
CA VAL A 384 -16.36 4.63 14.17
C VAL A 384 -17.68 5.27 14.60
N LYS A 385 -17.86 6.57 14.37
CA LYS A 385 -19.10 7.29 14.69
C LYS A 385 -20.29 6.68 13.96
N ASP A 386 -20.18 6.45 12.65
CA ASP A 386 -21.22 5.83 11.84
C ASP A 386 -21.55 4.42 12.34
N ALA A 387 -20.55 3.64 12.74
CA ALA A 387 -20.75 2.31 13.29
C ALA A 387 -21.48 2.34 14.65
N VAL A 388 -21.15 3.29 15.52
CA VAL A 388 -21.84 3.49 16.81
C VAL A 388 -23.27 3.98 16.59
N GLU A 389 -23.49 4.92 15.67
CA GLU A 389 -24.84 5.41 15.32
C GLU A 389 -25.71 4.32 14.69
N GLN A 390 -25.11 3.36 13.97
CA GLN A 390 -25.79 2.21 13.39
C GLN A 390 -25.96 1.02 14.35
N ASN A 391 -25.45 1.11 15.58
CA ASN A 391 -25.48 0.05 16.59
C ASN A 391 -26.90 -0.31 17.09
N TRP A 392 -27.92 0.46 16.71
CA TRP A 392 -29.34 0.14 16.93
C TRP A 392 -29.74 -1.22 16.32
N VAL A 393 -29.05 -1.65 15.25
CA VAL A 393 -29.25 -2.97 14.63
C VAL A 393 -28.94 -4.09 15.62
N LEU A 394 -27.93 -3.93 16.48
CA LEU A 394 -27.51 -4.91 17.49
C LEU A 394 -28.25 -4.77 18.84
N GLY A 395 -29.18 -3.81 18.96
CA GLY A 395 -30.04 -3.67 20.13
C GLY A 395 -29.58 -2.64 21.16
N SER A 396 -28.47 -1.93 20.93
CA SER A 396 -28.10 -0.77 21.75
C SER A 396 -28.83 0.48 21.25
N GLN A 397 -29.80 0.98 22.01
CA GLN A 397 -30.53 2.22 21.71
C GLN A 397 -29.84 3.48 22.27
N SER A 398 -28.59 3.36 22.70
CA SER A 398 -27.84 4.49 23.25
C SER A 398 -27.45 5.46 22.12
N LYS A 399 -27.76 6.75 22.27
CA LYS A 399 -27.18 7.80 21.40
C LYS A 399 -25.66 7.65 21.44
N ALA A 400 -24.98 7.86 20.32
CA ALA A 400 -23.52 7.80 20.25
C ALA A 400 -22.91 8.72 21.32
N ASP A 401 -22.41 8.13 22.40
CA ASP A 401 -21.70 8.86 23.44
C ASP A 401 -20.31 9.21 22.90
N VAL A 402 -19.91 10.48 23.06
CA VAL A 402 -18.62 10.98 22.59
C VAL A 402 -17.48 10.17 23.21
N LEU A 403 -17.62 9.78 24.48
CA LEU A 403 -16.64 8.98 25.19
C LEU A 403 -16.51 7.56 24.60
N GLN A 404 -17.62 6.94 24.21
CA GLN A 404 -17.63 5.61 23.58
C GLN A 404 -16.98 5.64 22.20
N VAL A 405 -17.26 6.66 21.39
CA VAL A 405 -16.64 6.85 20.07
C VAL A 405 -15.12 7.03 20.22
N GLN A 406 -14.67 7.79 21.22
CA GLN A 406 -13.25 8.02 21.48
C GLN A 406 -12.53 6.73 21.92
N GLN A 407 -13.13 5.94 22.81
CA GLN A 407 -12.57 4.65 23.24
C GLN A 407 -12.44 3.66 22.08
N LEU A 408 -13.50 3.49 21.29
CA LEU A 408 -13.49 2.59 20.13
C LEU A 408 -12.51 3.05 19.05
N HIS A 409 -12.37 4.36 18.83
CA HIS A 409 -11.37 4.90 17.92
C HIS A 409 -9.94 4.61 18.39
N GLY A 410 -9.68 4.72 19.69
CA GLY A 410 -8.40 4.34 20.30
C GLY A 410 -8.07 2.85 20.12
N GLU A 411 -9.06 1.95 20.30
CA GLU A 411 -8.88 0.52 20.04
C GLU A 411 -8.67 0.23 18.54
N LEU A 412 -9.37 0.93 17.66
CA LEU A 412 -9.20 0.83 16.20
C LEU A 412 -7.78 1.23 15.80
N LYS A 413 -7.26 2.32 16.38
CA LYS A 413 -5.89 2.81 16.18
C LYS A 413 -4.87 1.73 16.56
N LYS A 414 -5.05 1.06 17.70
CA LYS A 414 -4.16 -0.03 18.14
C LYS A 414 -4.14 -1.20 17.15
N LEU A 415 -5.31 -1.69 16.71
CA LEU A 415 -5.39 -2.79 15.74
C LEU A 415 -4.76 -2.41 14.39
N TYR A 416 -5.09 -1.23 13.89
CA TYR A 416 -4.54 -0.71 12.63
C TYR A 416 -3.01 -0.59 12.68
N LEU A 417 -2.44 0.00 13.75
CA LEU A 417 -1.00 0.21 13.87
C LEU A 417 -0.22 -1.10 14.09
N ASN A 418 -0.83 -2.10 14.73
CA ASN A 418 -0.24 -3.43 14.83
C ASN A 418 -0.06 -4.09 13.45
N GLU A 419 -1.08 -4.04 12.60
CA GLU A 419 -0.97 -4.55 11.22
C GLU A 419 -0.05 -3.69 10.36
N TYR A 420 -0.04 -2.37 10.55
CA TYR A 420 0.87 -1.44 9.89
C TYR A 420 2.33 -1.82 10.16
N GLN A 421 2.69 -2.01 11.43
CA GLN A 421 4.03 -2.43 11.83
C GLN A 421 4.37 -3.82 11.26
N ALA A 422 3.41 -4.75 11.24
CA ALA A 422 3.60 -6.08 10.70
C ALA A 422 3.90 -6.05 9.20
N ALA A 423 3.20 -5.23 8.41
CA ALA A 423 3.41 -5.13 6.97
C ALA A 423 4.85 -4.70 6.60
N TRP A 424 5.39 -3.69 7.28
CA TRP A 424 6.77 -3.21 7.08
C TRP A 424 7.82 -4.16 7.67
N SER A 425 7.52 -4.78 8.81
CA SER A 425 8.42 -5.78 9.42
C SER A 425 8.53 -7.03 8.55
N ASP A 426 7.44 -7.47 7.92
CA ASP A 426 7.40 -8.62 7.02
C ASP A 426 8.20 -8.37 5.73
N LEU A 427 8.12 -7.16 5.17
CA LEU A 427 8.99 -6.74 4.07
C LEU A 427 10.47 -6.90 4.45
N LEU A 428 10.89 -6.32 5.59
CA LEU A 428 12.28 -6.37 6.05
C LEU A 428 12.76 -7.79 6.38
N ALA A 429 11.88 -8.64 6.90
CA ALA A 429 12.19 -10.02 7.24
C ALA A 429 12.38 -10.90 5.97
N LYS A 430 11.58 -10.65 4.93
CA LYS A 430 11.62 -11.39 3.67
C LYS A 430 12.72 -10.91 2.73
N LEU A 431 13.04 -9.62 2.76
CA LEU A 431 14.06 -9.02 1.91
C LEU A 431 15.45 -9.52 2.31
N LYS A 432 16.23 -9.99 1.33
CA LYS A 432 17.60 -10.47 1.52
C LYS A 432 18.50 -9.94 0.44
N LEU A 433 19.80 -9.80 0.75
CA LEU A 433 20.81 -9.54 -0.25
C LEU A 433 21.03 -10.77 -1.14
N GLN A 434 21.22 -10.56 -2.44
CA GLN A 434 21.55 -11.63 -3.38
C GLN A 434 22.90 -12.27 -3.03
N SER A 435 22.97 -13.61 -3.05
CA SER A 435 24.20 -14.35 -2.76
C SER A 435 25.23 -14.18 -3.89
N ALA A 436 26.29 -13.42 -3.65
CA ALA A 436 27.32 -13.14 -4.65
C ALA A 436 28.29 -14.33 -4.86
N MET A 437 28.24 -15.00 -6.02
CA MET A 437 29.08 -16.18 -6.29
C MET A 437 30.49 -15.85 -6.74
N THR A 438 30.73 -14.70 -7.39
CA THR A 438 32.08 -14.29 -7.83
C THR A 438 32.53 -12.96 -7.20
N THR A 439 33.84 -12.73 -7.15
CA THR A 439 34.44 -11.46 -6.69
C THR A 439 33.90 -10.27 -7.53
N ASN A 440 33.76 -10.46 -8.85
CA ASN A 440 33.20 -9.45 -9.76
C ASN A 440 31.72 -9.16 -9.49
N GLN A 441 30.88 -10.19 -9.28
CA GLN A 441 29.48 -10.00 -8.91
C GLN A 441 29.34 -9.30 -7.56
N THR A 442 30.22 -9.63 -6.59
CA THR A 442 30.26 -8.98 -5.28
C THR A 442 30.59 -7.49 -5.43
N ALA A 443 31.60 -7.16 -6.24
CA ALA A 443 31.95 -5.77 -6.55
C ALA A 443 30.80 -5.02 -7.24
N GLN A 444 30.08 -5.65 -8.17
CA GLN A 444 28.92 -5.02 -8.84
C GLN A 444 27.77 -4.73 -7.87
N ILE A 445 27.43 -5.66 -6.97
CA ILE A 445 26.41 -5.45 -5.95
C ILE A 445 26.82 -4.32 -5.00
N LEU A 446 28.09 -4.31 -4.56
CA LEU A 446 28.63 -3.24 -3.73
C LEU A 446 28.65 -1.89 -4.44
N ASP A 447 28.93 -1.86 -5.75
CA ASP A 447 28.85 -0.63 -6.55
C ASP A 447 27.45 -0.04 -6.51
N ILE A 448 26.42 -0.84 -6.82
CA ILE A 448 25.02 -0.40 -6.82
C ILE A 448 24.60 0.07 -5.42
N LEU A 449 24.95 -0.68 -4.37
CA LEU A 449 24.63 -0.34 -2.98
C LEU A 449 25.32 0.93 -2.47
N SER A 450 26.54 1.22 -2.95
CA SER A 450 27.33 2.38 -2.52
C SER A 450 26.90 3.70 -3.18
N ARG A 451 25.97 3.66 -4.14
CA ARG A 451 25.48 4.87 -4.82
C ARG A 451 24.61 5.70 -3.87
N PRO A 452 24.77 7.03 -3.82
CA PRO A 452 23.93 7.91 -2.99
C PRO A 452 22.44 7.81 -3.31
N ASP A 453 22.10 7.57 -4.57
CA ASP A 453 20.74 7.37 -5.11
C ASP A 453 20.41 5.88 -5.36
N GLY A 454 21.15 4.98 -4.72
CA GLY A 454 21.01 3.53 -4.88
C GLY A 454 19.79 2.94 -4.16
N PRO A 455 19.51 1.64 -4.40
CA PRO A 455 18.35 0.96 -3.84
C PRO A 455 18.39 0.84 -2.30
N LEU A 456 19.57 0.92 -1.67
CA LEU A 456 19.72 0.96 -0.21
C LEU A 456 19.19 2.27 0.38
N HIS A 457 19.61 3.41 -0.19
CA HIS A 457 19.13 4.72 0.24
C HIS A 457 17.62 4.81 0.02
N ALA A 458 17.14 4.44 -1.17
CA ALA A 458 15.71 4.45 -1.51
C ALA A 458 14.85 3.59 -0.56
N LEU A 459 15.36 2.41 -0.15
CA LEU A 459 14.70 1.56 0.84
C LEU A 459 14.58 2.26 2.20
N LEU A 460 15.67 2.84 2.71
CA LEU A 460 15.68 3.50 4.01
C LEU A 460 14.84 4.78 4.02
N THR A 461 14.86 5.56 2.94
CA THR A 461 13.95 6.71 2.76
C THR A 461 12.50 6.26 2.72
N SER A 462 12.18 5.17 2.01
CA SER A 462 10.82 4.63 1.98
C SER A 462 10.35 4.21 3.37
N ILE A 463 11.24 3.64 4.20
CA ILE A 463 10.92 3.29 5.59
C ILE A 463 10.68 4.57 6.40
N ASP A 464 11.53 5.59 6.29
CA ASP A 464 11.33 6.86 6.99
C ASP A 464 10.01 7.55 6.62
N ASP A 465 9.73 7.67 5.32
CA ASP A 465 8.52 8.31 4.80
C ASP A 465 7.23 7.65 5.28
N ASN A 466 7.25 6.33 5.50
CA ASN A 466 6.08 5.57 5.91
C ASN A 466 6.02 5.29 7.42
N THR A 467 7.14 5.27 8.13
CA THR A 467 7.14 4.88 9.56
C THR A 467 7.32 6.04 10.53
N ALA A 468 7.63 7.26 10.03
CA ALA A 468 7.63 8.49 10.84
C ALA A 468 6.21 9.07 11.05
N LEU A 469 5.34 8.27 11.67
CA LEU A 469 3.92 8.58 11.84
C LEU A 469 3.66 9.84 12.68
N THR A 470 4.51 10.18 13.65
CA THR A 470 4.40 11.43 14.43
C THR A 470 4.62 12.65 13.53
N ARG A 471 5.61 12.58 12.63
CA ARG A 471 5.86 13.62 11.62
C ARG A 471 4.66 13.77 10.68
N LEU A 472 4.11 12.66 10.20
CA LEU A 472 2.93 12.66 9.33
C LEU A 472 1.69 13.24 10.04
N SER A 473 1.48 12.87 11.31
CA SER A 473 0.37 13.38 12.14
C SER A 473 0.47 14.90 12.30
N LYS A 474 1.67 15.42 12.58
CA LYS A 474 1.93 16.85 12.69
C LYS A 474 1.67 17.58 11.36
N GLN A 475 2.14 17.05 10.23
CA GLN A 475 1.90 17.64 8.91
C GLN A 475 0.40 17.75 8.59
N VAL A 476 -0.38 16.72 8.90
CA VAL A 476 -1.84 16.74 8.72
C VAL A 476 -2.49 17.76 9.67
N SER A 477 -2.08 17.79 10.94
CA SER A 477 -2.57 18.77 11.92
C SER A 477 -2.29 20.21 11.46
N ASP A 478 -1.06 20.52 11.03
CA ASP A 478 -0.67 21.84 10.54
C ASP A 478 -1.45 22.22 9.27
N ALA A 479 -1.66 21.28 8.35
CA ALA A 479 -2.46 21.50 7.14
C ALA A 479 -3.92 21.81 7.47
N LEU A 480 -4.52 21.07 8.41
CA LEU A 480 -5.90 21.29 8.88
C LEU A 480 -6.04 22.63 9.62
N ALA A 481 -5.09 22.98 10.48
CA ALA A 481 -5.07 24.27 11.17
C ALA A 481 -5.03 25.45 10.17
N ASN A 482 -4.18 25.37 9.13
CA ASN A 482 -4.11 26.38 8.08
C ASN A 482 -5.43 26.53 7.28
N VAL A 483 -6.18 25.44 7.08
CA VAL A 483 -7.50 25.48 6.42
C VAL A 483 -8.54 26.06 7.37
N ALA A 484 -8.50 25.69 8.65
CA ALA A 484 -9.38 26.22 9.69
C ALA A 484 -9.21 27.72 9.87
N ASP A 485 -7.97 28.22 9.92
CA ASP A 485 -7.67 29.65 10.02
C ASP A 485 -8.18 30.44 8.81
N LYS A 486 -8.08 29.86 7.60
CA LYS A 486 -8.65 30.44 6.38
C LYS A 486 -10.18 30.41 6.36
N ALA A 487 -10.81 29.38 6.92
CA ALA A 487 -12.27 29.26 7.01
C ALA A 487 -12.88 30.14 8.12
N LEU A 488 -12.20 30.26 9.26
CA LEU A 488 -12.53 31.19 10.35
C LEU A 488 -12.44 32.65 9.90
N ALA A 489 -11.51 32.98 9.00
CA ALA A 489 -11.43 34.29 8.37
C ALA A 489 -12.58 34.59 7.38
N ALA A 490 -13.30 33.56 6.91
CA ALA A 490 -14.35 33.69 5.90
C ALA A 490 -15.78 33.62 6.47
N VAL A 491 -16.06 32.78 7.48
CA VAL A 491 -17.37 32.67 8.15
C VAL A 491 -17.16 32.23 9.60
N GLY A 492 -17.55 33.08 10.55
CA GLY A 492 -17.39 32.87 11.99
C GLY A 492 -18.27 31.75 12.55
N GLY A 493 -17.86 30.48 12.37
CA GLY A 493 -18.52 29.33 13.00
C GLY A 493 -17.94 27.95 12.69
N ALA A 494 -17.16 27.77 11.61
CA ALA A 494 -16.68 26.45 11.18
C ALA A 494 -15.36 25.97 11.84
N GLY A 495 -14.72 26.80 12.68
CA GLY A 495 -13.40 26.51 13.25
C GLY A 495 -13.35 25.48 14.38
N SER A 496 -14.48 25.21 15.05
CA SER A 496 -14.52 24.38 16.26
C SER A 496 -14.33 22.87 15.98
N GLN A 497 -14.81 22.38 14.84
CA GLN A 497 -14.60 20.98 14.41
C GLN A 497 -13.17 20.70 13.97
N ALA A 498 -12.53 21.65 13.29
CA ALA A 498 -11.13 21.52 12.89
C ALA A 498 -10.18 21.56 14.11
N LEU A 499 -10.53 22.33 15.15
CA LEU A 499 -9.77 22.37 16.40
C LEU A 499 -9.89 21.06 17.21
N ALA A 500 -11.05 20.41 17.20
CA ALA A 500 -11.23 19.09 17.81
C ALA A 500 -10.44 18.00 17.08
N LEU A 501 -10.37 18.04 15.74
CA LEU A 501 -9.54 17.15 14.94
C LEU A 501 -8.03 17.38 15.18
N ALA A 502 -7.61 18.62 15.40
CA ALA A 502 -6.23 18.95 15.76
C ALA A 502 -5.87 18.48 17.19
N GLN A 503 -6.81 18.54 18.14
CA GLN A 503 -6.62 18.06 19.52
C GLN A 503 -6.59 16.52 19.61
N ASP A 504 -7.41 15.81 18.83
CA ASP A 504 -7.34 14.35 18.69
C ASP A 504 -6.07 13.89 17.95
N ALA A 505 -5.65 14.61 16.89
CA ALA A 505 -4.39 14.35 16.19
C ALA A 505 -3.15 14.63 17.05
N ALA A 506 -3.26 15.51 18.04
CA ALA A 506 -2.21 15.83 19.01
C ALA A 506 -2.11 14.81 20.17
N GLY A 507 -2.97 13.78 20.22
CA GLY A 507 -2.81 12.67 21.16
C GLY A 507 -2.93 13.08 22.63
N LEU A 508 -3.79 14.03 22.96
CA LEU A 508 -4.09 14.39 24.34
C LEU A 508 -5.20 13.48 24.90
N ASP A 509 -4.92 12.17 25.03
CA ASP A 509 -5.57 11.37 26.06
C ASP A 509 -4.75 10.15 26.52
N SER A 510 -4.93 9.85 27.80
CA SER A 510 -4.03 9.13 28.71
C SER A 510 -3.66 7.66 28.37
N GLY A 511 -2.45 7.46 27.84
CA GLY A 511 -1.75 6.17 27.66
C GLY A 511 -0.49 6.31 26.78
N PRO A 512 0.42 5.31 26.69
CA PRO A 512 1.48 5.35 25.67
C PRO A 512 0.84 5.34 24.27
N ASP A 513 1.17 6.31 23.43
CA ASP A 513 0.62 6.38 22.07
C ASP A 513 1.09 5.15 21.27
N PRO A 514 0.18 4.31 20.73
CA PRO A 514 0.56 3.16 19.91
C PRO A 514 1.40 3.52 18.67
N VAL A 515 1.42 4.80 18.26
CA VAL A 515 2.34 5.32 17.25
C VAL A 515 3.81 5.12 17.66
N GLN A 516 4.14 5.34 18.94
CA GLN A 516 5.51 5.19 19.43
C GLN A 516 6.03 3.77 19.24
N ALA A 517 5.19 2.75 19.46
CA ALA A 517 5.61 1.36 19.25
C ALA A 517 6.05 1.07 17.80
N VAL A 518 5.35 1.65 16.81
CA VAL A 518 5.75 1.56 15.40
C VAL A 518 7.03 2.35 15.15
N GLU A 519 7.10 3.58 15.66
CA GLU A 519 8.25 4.46 15.46
C GLU A 519 9.54 3.91 16.08
N ASP A 520 9.47 3.36 17.29
CA ASP A 520 10.58 2.74 18.03
C ASP A 520 11.11 1.51 17.28
N LYS A 521 10.21 0.72 16.67
CA LYS A 521 10.58 -0.48 15.91
C LYS A 521 11.48 -0.16 14.70
N PHE A 522 11.24 0.97 14.04
CA PHE A 522 11.96 1.39 12.82
C PHE A 522 12.96 2.53 13.06
N GLU A 523 12.99 3.11 14.27
CA GLU A 523 13.89 4.20 14.65
C GLU A 523 15.37 3.92 14.28
N PRO A 524 15.95 2.75 14.59
CA PRO A 524 17.36 2.49 14.24
C PRO A 524 17.65 2.60 12.73
N LEU A 525 16.69 2.24 11.88
CA LEU A 525 16.81 2.33 10.42
C LEU A 525 16.56 3.76 9.92
N ARG A 526 15.57 4.46 10.49
CA ARG A 526 15.29 5.86 10.16
C ARG A 526 16.45 6.79 10.51
N ASN A 527 17.09 6.55 11.66
CA ASN A 527 18.25 7.33 12.10
C ASN A 527 19.43 7.25 11.12
N LEU A 528 19.50 6.22 10.27
CA LEU A 528 20.51 6.13 9.22
C LEU A 528 20.29 7.17 8.12
N VAL A 529 19.05 7.55 7.81
CA VAL A 529 18.72 8.55 6.78
C VAL A 529 18.31 9.91 7.36
N ALA A 530 18.28 10.03 8.69
CA ALA A 530 18.00 11.26 9.40
C ALA A 530 19.16 12.27 9.25
N GLY A 531 19.24 12.91 8.08
CA GLY A 531 20.17 13.98 7.74
C GLY A 531 19.44 15.11 6.99
N GLY A 532 19.98 16.33 7.05
CA GLY A 532 19.46 17.50 6.33
C GLY A 532 20.54 18.07 5.41
N PRO A 533 20.22 19.11 4.61
CA PRO A 533 21.19 19.74 3.70
C PRO A 533 22.52 20.13 4.37
N ASP A 534 22.47 20.49 5.68
CA ASP A 534 23.61 20.93 6.48
C ASP A 534 24.15 19.87 7.49
N LYS A 535 23.59 18.66 7.52
CA LYS A 535 24.03 17.59 8.44
C LYS A 535 24.15 16.24 7.71
N PRO A 536 25.36 15.68 7.57
CA PRO A 536 25.56 14.41 6.88
C PRO A 536 24.80 13.28 7.56
N SER A 537 24.34 12.37 6.72
CA SER A 537 23.51 11.23 7.09
C SER A 537 24.36 10.18 7.80
N ALA A 538 23.82 9.46 8.78
CA ALA A 538 24.55 8.34 9.40
C ALA A 538 24.76 7.16 8.43
N LEU A 539 24.10 7.19 7.26
CA LEU A 539 24.32 6.30 6.13
C LEU A 539 25.61 6.64 5.35
N ASP A 540 26.10 7.87 5.37
CA ASP A 540 27.25 8.29 4.55
C ASP A 540 28.53 7.49 4.85
N PRO A 541 28.92 7.27 6.13
CA PRO A 541 30.06 6.40 6.45
C PRO A 541 29.87 4.97 5.96
N VAL A 542 28.63 4.46 5.98
CA VAL A 542 28.30 3.11 5.51
C VAL A 542 28.49 3.00 4.00
N LEU A 543 28.01 3.99 3.24
CA LEU A 543 28.20 4.04 1.78
C LEU A 543 29.68 4.17 1.42
N GLN A 544 30.43 4.98 2.17
CA GLN A 544 31.88 5.09 1.99
C GLN A 544 32.59 3.76 2.28
N GLN A 545 32.19 3.03 3.32
CA GLN A 545 32.76 1.71 3.63
C GLN A 545 32.39 0.66 2.59
N LEU A 546 31.17 0.69 2.05
CA LEU A 546 30.75 -0.16 0.93
C LEU A 546 31.56 0.13 -0.33
N LYS A 547 31.87 1.40 -0.60
CA LYS A 547 32.75 1.82 -1.69
C LYS A 547 34.19 1.33 -1.51
N SER A 548 34.76 1.47 -0.31
CA SER A 548 36.09 0.93 0.01
C SER A 548 36.14 -0.59 -0.18
N LEU A 549 35.08 -1.31 0.23
CA LEU A 549 34.97 -2.74 -0.01
C LEU A 549 34.86 -3.07 -1.50
N ARG A 550 34.04 -2.34 -2.26
CA ARG A 550 33.95 -2.52 -3.72
C ARG A 550 35.33 -2.41 -4.35
N ASP A 551 36.07 -1.36 -4.03
CA ASP A 551 37.40 -1.12 -4.59
C ASP A 551 38.39 -2.23 -4.19
N TYR A 552 38.29 -2.72 -2.95
CA TYR A 552 39.04 -3.89 -2.49
C TYR A 552 38.70 -5.16 -3.28
N PHE A 553 37.41 -5.47 -3.49
CA PHE A 553 37.00 -6.63 -4.30
C PHE A 553 37.38 -6.48 -5.77
N LEU A 554 37.37 -5.28 -6.33
CA LEU A 554 37.88 -5.02 -7.68
C LEU A 554 39.39 -5.28 -7.77
N GLN A 555 40.18 -4.82 -6.80
CA GLN A 555 41.62 -5.14 -6.73
C GLN A 555 41.87 -6.64 -6.58
N LEU A 556 41.08 -7.34 -5.76
CA LEU A 556 41.17 -8.80 -5.65
C LEU A 556 40.82 -9.52 -6.96
N SER A 557 39.88 -8.98 -7.72
CA SER A 557 39.49 -9.57 -9.01
C SER A 557 40.53 -9.35 -10.11
N SER A 558 41.24 -8.20 -10.09
CA SER A 558 42.34 -7.93 -11.01
C SER A 558 43.64 -8.62 -10.59
N ALA A 559 43.76 -8.99 -9.32
CA ALA A 559 44.83 -9.80 -8.74
C ALA A 559 44.76 -11.29 -9.10
N ASN A 560 44.45 -11.61 -10.36
CA ASN A 560 44.37 -12.96 -10.92
C ASN A 560 45.70 -13.75 -10.92
N THR A 561 46.73 -13.25 -10.24
CA THR A 561 47.94 -14.02 -9.92
C THR A 561 47.80 -14.53 -8.49
N GLY A 562 47.75 -15.85 -8.30
CA GLY A 562 47.64 -16.44 -6.96
C GLY A 562 48.72 -15.95 -5.98
N GLY A 563 49.85 -15.44 -6.48
CA GLY A 563 50.88 -14.77 -5.68
C GLY A 563 50.40 -13.51 -4.95
N GLN A 564 49.52 -12.70 -5.54
CA GLN A 564 48.94 -11.53 -4.87
C GLN A 564 47.90 -11.94 -3.82
N ALA A 565 47.10 -12.97 -4.08
CA ALA A 565 46.20 -13.54 -3.07
C ALA A 565 46.98 -14.07 -1.86
N LEU A 566 48.09 -14.76 -2.09
CA LEU A 566 49.01 -15.22 -1.05
C LEU A 566 49.64 -14.07 -0.27
N GLN A 567 50.14 -13.04 -0.96
CA GLN A 567 50.73 -11.87 -0.31
C GLN A 567 49.68 -11.12 0.54
N ASN A 568 48.47 -10.96 0.04
CA ASN A 568 47.37 -10.33 0.77
C ASN A 568 46.99 -11.14 2.00
N GLN A 569 46.94 -12.48 1.89
CA GLN A 569 46.71 -13.35 3.06
C GLN A 569 47.88 -13.28 4.05
N ALA A 570 49.13 -13.25 3.59
CA ALA A 570 50.30 -13.08 4.45
C ALA A 570 50.26 -11.73 5.19
N ASN A 571 49.87 -10.66 4.50
CA ASN A 571 49.70 -9.33 5.09
C ASN A 571 48.58 -9.30 6.15
N LEU A 572 47.53 -10.10 5.99
CA LEU A 572 46.48 -10.25 7.01
C LEU A 572 47.02 -10.93 8.27
N PHE A 573 47.83 -11.98 8.12
CA PHE A 573 48.46 -12.68 9.25
C PHE A 573 49.56 -11.86 9.94
N SER A 574 50.32 -11.05 9.19
CA SER A 574 51.36 -10.18 9.74
C SER A 574 50.84 -8.84 10.26
N GLY A 575 49.54 -8.57 10.14
CA GLY A 575 48.89 -7.32 10.58
C GLY A 575 49.13 -6.11 9.67
N ALA A 576 49.82 -6.27 8.54
CA ALA A 576 50.14 -5.20 7.59
C ALA A 576 49.00 -4.85 6.60
N GLY A 577 48.02 -5.73 6.38
CA GLY A 577 46.94 -5.55 5.40
C GLY A 577 45.57 -5.17 6.00
N MET A 578 45.55 -4.73 7.25
CA MET A 578 44.40 -4.87 8.15
C MET A 578 43.30 -3.81 8.05
N ASP A 579 43.26 -2.94 7.05
CA ASP A 579 42.35 -1.78 7.16
C ASP A 579 40.92 -2.08 6.66
N VAL A 580 40.74 -2.44 5.38
CA VAL A 580 39.40 -2.34 4.77
C VAL A 580 38.38 -3.38 5.25
N LEU A 581 38.74 -4.68 5.32
CA LEU A 581 37.81 -5.74 5.74
C LEU A 581 37.46 -5.64 7.23
N LYS A 582 38.44 -5.30 8.08
CA LYS A 582 38.25 -5.17 9.53
C LYS A 582 37.48 -3.90 9.87
N GLN A 583 37.78 -2.78 9.21
CA GLN A 583 36.96 -1.56 9.29
C GLN A 583 35.53 -1.85 8.88
N ALA A 584 35.32 -2.56 7.77
CA ALA A 584 33.97 -2.96 7.34
C ALA A 584 33.26 -3.84 8.37
N GLN A 585 33.95 -4.81 8.95
CA GLN A 585 33.35 -5.68 9.97
C GLN A 585 32.94 -4.89 11.21
N LEU A 586 33.77 -3.95 11.67
CA LEU A 586 33.47 -3.09 12.82
C LEU A 586 32.32 -2.12 12.52
N GLU A 587 32.32 -1.51 11.34
CA GLU A 587 31.29 -0.55 10.92
C GLU A 587 29.94 -1.25 10.75
N PHE A 588 29.92 -2.39 10.05
CA PHE A 588 28.69 -3.14 9.80
C PHE A 588 28.14 -3.83 11.04
N ALA A 589 28.98 -4.14 12.04
CA ALA A 589 28.52 -4.69 13.32
C ALA A 589 27.66 -3.73 14.12
N ARG A 590 27.77 -2.41 13.87
CA ARG A 590 26.98 -1.35 14.54
C ARG A 590 25.63 -1.10 13.88
N LEU A 591 25.41 -1.65 12.68
CA LEU A 591 24.16 -1.44 11.95
C LEU A 591 22.99 -2.17 12.60
N PRO A 592 21.77 -1.66 12.46
CA PRO A 592 20.56 -2.39 12.83
C PRO A 592 20.31 -3.58 11.89
N GLU A 593 19.51 -4.53 12.35
CA GLU A 593 18.99 -5.58 11.46
C GLU A 593 17.99 -4.98 10.46
N PRO A 594 17.93 -5.48 9.22
CA PRO A 594 18.68 -6.63 8.67
C PRO A 594 20.05 -6.26 8.03
N LEU A 595 20.41 -4.96 8.00
CA LEU A 595 21.61 -4.47 7.30
C LEU A 595 22.90 -5.08 7.85
N LYS A 596 23.00 -5.22 9.18
CA LYS A 596 24.11 -5.90 9.84
C LYS A 596 24.34 -7.29 9.26
N THR A 597 23.29 -8.12 9.24
CA THR A 597 23.38 -9.49 8.72
C THR A 597 23.75 -9.49 7.24
N TRP A 598 23.15 -8.62 6.43
CA TRP A 598 23.45 -8.55 5.00
C TRP A 598 24.91 -8.22 4.72
N PHE A 599 25.46 -7.18 5.35
CA PHE A 599 26.81 -6.74 5.04
C PHE A 599 27.90 -7.58 5.72
N GLN A 600 27.62 -8.16 6.89
CA GLN A 600 28.53 -9.15 7.48
C GLN A 600 28.66 -10.39 6.58
N LEU A 601 27.59 -10.83 5.92
CA LEU A 601 27.65 -11.93 4.95
C LEU A 601 28.58 -11.60 3.77
N ILE A 602 28.56 -10.37 3.27
CA ILE A 602 29.47 -9.93 2.19
C ILE A 602 30.92 -10.00 2.65
N VAL A 603 31.25 -9.40 3.80
CA VAL A 603 32.62 -9.39 4.37
C VAL A 603 33.11 -10.82 4.63
N ASN A 604 32.21 -11.69 5.11
CA ASN A 604 32.53 -13.09 5.37
C ASN A 604 32.83 -13.88 4.09
N SER A 605 31.98 -13.74 3.07
CA SER A 605 32.14 -14.44 1.79
C SER A 605 33.44 -14.06 1.06
N GLY A 606 33.87 -12.81 1.16
CA GLY A 606 35.12 -12.34 0.53
C GLY A 606 36.37 -12.95 1.14
N GLY A 607 36.46 -12.95 2.48
CA GLY A 607 37.63 -13.52 3.16
C GLY A 607 37.81 -15.01 2.89
N ASN A 608 36.72 -15.79 2.81
CA ASN A 608 36.82 -17.23 2.56
C ASN A 608 37.35 -17.53 1.14
N LYS A 609 36.95 -16.73 0.14
CA LYS A 609 37.47 -16.87 -1.23
C LYS A 609 38.95 -16.52 -1.33
N LEU A 610 39.39 -15.49 -0.59
CA LEU A 610 40.80 -15.11 -0.52
C LEU A 610 41.66 -16.23 0.08
N SER A 611 41.25 -16.79 1.23
CA SER A 611 41.96 -17.91 1.86
C SER A 611 42.02 -19.15 0.96
N SER A 612 40.92 -19.47 0.27
CA SER A 612 40.88 -20.58 -0.69
C SER A 612 41.82 -20.36 -1.88
N ALA A 613 41.88 -19.14 -2.43
CA ALA A 613 42.77 -18.81 -3.55
C ALA A 613 44.25 -18.84 -3.12
N ALA A 614 44.58 -18.31 -1.94
CA ALA A 614 45.93 -18.36 -1.38
C ALA A 614 46.37 -19.80 -1.10
N LYS A 615 45.50 -20.65 -0.55
CA LYS A 615 45.77 -22.08 -0.33
C LYS A 615 46.02 -22.83 -1.64
N ALA A 616 45.22 -22.55 -2.68
CA ALA A 616 45.39 -23.16 -3.99
C ALA A 616 46.75 -22.81 -4.60
N GLN A 617 47.13 -21.52 -4.58
CA GLN A 617 48.45 -21.07 -5.03
C GLN A 617 49.59 -21.75 -4.27
N LEU A 618 49.51 -21.77 -2.93
CA LEU A 618 50.54 -22.41 -2.10
C LEU A 618 50.66 -23.91 -2.41
N SER A 619 49.53 -24.58 -2.64
CA SER A 619 49.51 -26.01 -2.98
C SER A 619 50.21 -26.25 -4.33
N ASP A 620 49.97 -25.40 -5.33
CA ASP A 620 50.66 -25.48 -6.62
C ASP A 620 52.17 -25.19 -6.50
N MET A 621 52.55 -24.21 -5.67
CA MET A 621 53.96 -23.90 -5.40
C MET A 621 54.68 -25.05 -4.67
N VAL A 622 54.05 -25.69 -3.68
CA VAL A 622 54.58 -26.89 -3.01
C VAL A 622 54.75 -28.02 -4.02
N LYS A 623 53.71 -28.29 -4.81
CA LYS A 623 53.70 -29.40 -5.76
C LYS A 623 54.82 -29.29 -6.79
N THR A 624 55.02 -28.09 -7.34
CA THR A 624 56.01 -27.83 -8.37
C THR A 624 57.42 -27.63 -7.81
N GLY A 625 57.57 -26.82 -6.75
CA GLY A 625 58.86 -26.43 -6.20
C GLY A 625 59.48 -27.43 -5.21
N VAL A 626 58.67 -28.25 -4.54
CA VAL A 626 59.13 -29.18 -3.48
C VAL A 626 58.76 -30.62 -3.80
N ALA A 627 57.48 -30.93 -4.02
CA ALA A 627 57.00 -32.29 -4.12
C ALA A 627 57.62 -33.05 -5.30
N SER A 628 57.63 -32.43 -6.49
CA SER A 628 58.19 -33.01 -7.71
C SER A 628 59.70 -33.35 -7.57
N PRO A 629 60.59 -32.40 -7.21
CA PRO A 629 62.01 -32.73 -7.01
C PRO A 629 62.24 -33.68 -5.82
N CYS A 630 61.46 -33.58 -4.75
CA CYS A 630 61.53 -34.50 -3.62
C CYS A 630 61.23 -35.95 -4.04
N LYS A 631 60.15 -36.17 -4.78
CA LYS A 631 59.78 -37.51 -5.28
C LYS A 631 60.83 -38.07 -6.23
N ALA A 632 61.37 -37.24 -7.12
CA ALA A 632 62.42 -37.66 -8.05
C ALA A 632 63.69 -38.15 -7.31
N ALA A 633 64.05 -37.50 -6.20
CA ALA A 633 65.23 -37.83 -5.41
C ALA A 633 65.04 -38.98 -4.41
N LEU A 634 63.85 -39.14 -3.82
CA LEU A 634 63.63 -40.05 -2.69
C LEU A 634 62.81 -41.31 -3.01
N ASN A 635 61.94 -41.26 -4.01
CA ASN A 635 60.94 -42.31 -4.20
C ASN A 635 61.60 -43.66 -4.57
N GLY A 636 61.25 -44.71 -3.83
CA GLY A 636 61.81 -46.05 -4.05
C GLY A 636 63.29 -46.18 -3.72
N ARG A 637 63.87 -45.31 -2.88
CA ARG A 637 65.30 -45.34 -2.49
C ARG A 637 65.50 -45.43 -0.98
N TYR A 638 66.58 -46.07 -0.55
CA TYR A 638 67.03 -46.13 0.84
C TYR A 638 67.67 -44.78 1.25
N PRO A 639 67.42 -44.24 2.45
CA PRO A 639 66.80 -44.87 3.64
C PRO A 639 65.28 -44.71 3.77
N PHE A 640 64.59 -44.06 2.82
CA PHE A 640 63.14 -43.82 2.90
C PHE A 640 62.29 -45.05 2.56
N SER A 641 62.89 -46.00 1.84
CA SER A 641 62.35 -47.35 1.60
C SER A 641 63.39 -48.39 1.99
N ASN A 642 63.22 -49.01 3.17
CA ASN A 642 64.22 -49.93 3.77
C ASN A 642 64.65 -51.06 2.84
N ALA A 643 63.71 -51.62 2.08
CA ALA A 643 63.96 -52.75 1.20
C ALA A 643 64.55 -52.37 -0.18
N SER A 644 64.69 -51.06 -0.46
CA SER A 644 65.19 -50.64 -1.77
C SER A 644 66.69 -50.97 -1.93
N PRO A 645 67.13 -51.51 -3.07
CA PRO A 645 68.55 -51.68 -3.37
C PRO A 645 69.22 -50.38 -3.85
N GLN A 646 68.45 -49.34 -4.20
CA GLN A 646 69.00 -48.05 -4.65
C GLN A 646 69.10 -47.07 -3.49
N ASP A 647 70.23 -46.39 -3.41
CA ASP A 647 70.50 -45.37 -2.41
C ASP A 647 70.07 -43.98 -2.90
N VAL A 648 69.66 -43.13 -1.97
CA VAL A 648 69.56 -41.67 -2.20
C VAL A 648 70.98 -41.10 -2.30
N LEU A 649 71.23 -40.27 -3.31
CA LEU A 649 72.52 -39.58 -3.45
C LEU A 649 72.65 -38.51 -2.35
N LEU A 650 73.81 -38.39 -1.70
CA LEU A 650 74.00 -37.41 -0.61
C LEU A 650 73.84 -35.96 -1.08
N ALA A 651 74.16 -35.67 -2.34
CA ALA A 651 73.95 -34.35 -2.93
C ALA A 651 72.45 -34.02 -3.07
N ASP A 652 71.63 -34.97 -3.49
CA ASP A 652 70.16 -34.79 -3.57
C ASP A 652 69.54 -34.72 -2.17
N PHE A 653 70.03 -35.54 -1.24
CA PHE A 653 69.65 -35.48 0.17
C PHE A 653 69.96 -34.10 0.78
N ALA A 654 71.16 -33.57 0.53
CA ALA A 654 71.55 -32.22 0.93
C ALA A 654 70.68 -31.15 0.27
N LYS A 655 70.45 -31.24 -1.04
CA LYS A 655 69.61 -30.28 -1.77
C LYS A 655 68.20 -30.18 -1.19
N LEU A 656 67.64 -31.28 -0.67
CA LEU A 656 66.30 -31.31 -0.09
C LEU A 656 66.28 -30.88 1.38
N PHE A 657 67.14 -31.47 2.22
CA PHE A 657 67.03 -31.41 3.67
C PHE A 657 68.04 -30.52 4.36
N ALA A 658 69.13 -30.09 3.71
CA ALA A 658 70.11 -29.23 4.36
C ALA A 658 69.46 -27.92 4.87
N PRO A 659 70.08 -27.20 5.82
CA PRO A 659 69.70 -25.81 6.11
C PRO A 659 69.67 -24.99 4.83
N SER A 660 68.58 -24.26 4.59
CA SER A 660 68.32 -23.55 3.32
C SER A 660 68.20 -24.45 2.08
N GLY A 661 68.00 -25.76 2.25
CA GLY A 661 67.60 -26.68 1.19
C GLY A 661 66.15 -26.44 0.73
N LEU A 662 65.71 -27.14 -0.31
CA LEU A 662 64.42 -26.89 -0.96
C LEU A 662 63.23 -26.90 0.01
N ILE A 663 63.18 -27.87 0.94
CA ILE A 663 62.05 -28.01 1.87
C ILE A 663 62.07 -26.90 2.93
N ASP A 664 63.23 -26.63 3.51
CA ASP A 664 63.40 -25.60 4.55
C ASP A 664 63.19 -24.20 3.97
N GLN A 665 63.80 -23.89 2.82
CA GLN A 665 63.61 -22.61 2.14
C GLN A 665 62.14 -22.37 1.79
N PHE A 666 61.45 -23.39 1.26
CA PHE A 666 60.03 -23.26 0.96
C PHE A 666 59.22 -22.95 2.23
N PHE A 667 59.49 -23.67 3.32
CA PHE A 667 58.79 -23.47 4.59
C PHE A 667 59.04 -22.08 5.15
N GLN A 668 60.29 -21.63 5.23
CA GLN A 668 60.66 -20.32 5.78
C GLN A 668 60.04 -19.18 4.96
N THR A 669 60.03 -19.28 3.62
CA THR A 669 59.51 -18.21 2.76
C THR A 669 57.99 -18.19 2.67
N ASN A 670 57.33 -19.35 2.60
CA ASN A 670 55.91 -19.43 2.21
C ASN A 670 54.97 -19.91 3.31
N LEU A 671 55.45 -20.68 4.30
CA LEU A 671 54.60 -21.32 5.31
C LEU A 671 54.82 -20.80 6.74
N LYS A 672 56.01 -20.25 7.03
CA LYS A 672 56.39 -19.83 8.38
C LYS A 672 55.43 -18.81 9.01
N THR A 673 54.86 -17.91 8.20
CA THR A 673 53.86 -16.91 8.62
C THR A 673 52.53 -17.55 9.06
N PHE A 674 52.24 -18.77 8.60
CA PHE A 674 50.96 -19.46 8.81
C PHE A 674 51.07 -20.65 9.77
N VAL A 675 52.27 -21.03 10.22
CA VAL A 675 52.52 -22.22 11.04
C VAL A 675 53.21 -21.84 12.36
N ASP A 676 52.60 -22.25 13.47
CA ASP A 676 53.20 -22.17 14.80
C ASP A 676 54.22 -23.31 14.98
N THR A 677 55.49 -22.94 15.07
CA THR A 677 56.60 -23.87 15.34
C THR A 677 57.16 -23.75 16.76
N SER A 678 56.50 -22.97 17.64
CA SER A 678 56.95 -22.79 19.03
C SER A 678 56.70 -24.03 19.90
N LYS A 679 55.77 -24.89 19.47
CA LYS A 679 55.36 -26.10 20.18
C LYS A 679 56.03 -27.35 19.60
N PRO A 680 56.14 -28.45 20.39
CA PRO A 680 56.69 -29.73 19.93
C PRO A 680 55.92 -30.37 18.76
N VAL A 681 54.65 -30.01 18.55
CA VAL A 681 53.87 -30.39 17.36
C VAL A 681 53.53 -29.12 16.63
N TRP A 682 53.97 -29.01 15.38
CA TRP A 682 53.71 -27.83 14.56
C TRP A 682 52.25 -27.83 14.12
N THR A 683 51.56 -26.70 14.28
CA THR A 683 50.15 -26.55 13.92
C THR A 683 49.95 -25.27 13.12
N GLU A 684 48.85 -25.18 12.38
CA GLU A 684 48.46 -23.90 11.77
C GLU A 684 48.27 -22.84 12.86
N LEU A 685 48.73 -21.62 12.59
CA LEU A 685 48.63 -20.50 13.50
C LEU A 685 47.16 -20.07 13.60
N ALA A 686 46.65 -19.87 14.82
CA ALA A 686 45.25 -19.50 15.03
C ALA A 686 44.97 -18.10 14.48
N ALA A 687 43.99 -17.98 13.59
CA ALA A 687 43.53 -16.72 13.01
C ALA A 687 42.01 -16.75 12.84
N GLU A 688 41.36 -15.58 12.70
CA GLU A 688 39.92 -15.49 12.43
C GLU A 688 39.51 -16.23 11.15
N LYS A 689 40.40 -16.27 10.15
CA LYS A 689 40.24 -17.04 8.91
C LYS A 689 41.53 -17.79 8.58
N PRO A 690 41.70 -19.04 9.05
CA PRO A 690 42.85 -19.86 8.71
C PRO A 690 42.88 -20.18 7.20
N LEU A 691 44.06 -20.48 6.67
CA LEU A 691 44.19 -21.04 5.31
C LEU A 691 43.57 -22.44 5.22
N GLY A 692 43.47 -23.13 6.35
CA GLY A 692 42.98 -24.50 6.44
C GLY A 692 44.04 -25.49 5.99
N LEU A 693 45.28 -25.28 6.46
CA LEU A 693 46.41 -26.17 6.19
C LEU A 693 46.20 -27.51 6.90
N SER A 694 46.43 -28.61 6.20
CA SER A 694 46.27 -29.94 6.73
C SER A 694 47.39 -30.23 7.75
N GLN A 695 46.98 -30.77 8.90
CA GLN A 695 47.92 -31.17 9.94
C GLN A 695 48.92 -32.24 9.44
N ALA A 696 48.50 -33.07 8.48
CA ALA A 696 49.36 -34.06 7.85
C ALA A 696 50.48 -33.40 7.03
N SER A 697 50.16 -32.35 6.25
CA SER A 697 51.14 -31.61 5.46
C SER A 697 52.14 -30.87 6.35
N ILE A 698 51.65 -30.17 7.39
CA ILE A 698 52.51 -29.48 8.36
C ILE A 698 53.48 -30.47 9.04
N ARG A 699 52.99 -31.66 9.40
CA ARG A 699 53.84 -32.72 9.98
C ARG A 699 54.97 -33.15 9.03
N GLN A 700 54.78 -33.18 7.72
CA GLN A 700 55.86 -33.54 6.79
C GLN A 700 57.00 -32.52 6.80
N PHE A 701 56.68 -31.22 6.87
CA PHE A 701 57.70 -30.17 7.04
C PHE A 701 58.42 -30.28 8.40
N GLN A 702 57.68 -30.62 9.47
CA GLN A 702 58.27 -30.87 10.77
C GLN A 702 59.22 -32.09 10.76
N THR A 703 58.81 -33.19 10.13
CA THR A 703 59.63 -34.40 9.96
C THR A 703 60.89 -34.09 9.14
N ALA A 704 60.77 -33.28 8.08
CA ALA A 704 61.93 -32.83 7.31
C ALA A 704 62.92 -32.00 8.16
N ALA A 705 62.42 -31.11 9.03
CA ALA A 705 63.26 -30.35 9.95
C ALA A 705 64.02 -31.26 10.94
N LYS A 706 63.37 -32.31 11.46
CA LYS A 706 64.06 -33.30 12.30
C LYS A 706 65.14 -34.10 11.56
N ILE A 707 64.87 -34.48 10.31
CA ILE A 707 65.87 -35.14 9.44
C ILE A 707 67.06 -34.19 9.20
N ARG A 708 66.79 -32.91 8.90
CA ARG A 708 67.84 -31.89 8.77
C ARG A 708 68.70 -31.84 10.03
N ASP A 709 68.07 -31.67 11.19
CA ASP A 709 68.76 -31.45 12.46
C ASP A 709 69.58 -32.67 12.90
N ALA A 710 69.23 -33.88 12.43
CA ALA A 710 69.96 -35.13 12.70
C ALA A 710 71.19 -35.35 11.81
N PHE A 711 71.18 -34.89 10.56
CA PHE A 711 72.24 -35.16 9.58
C PHE A 711 73.14 -33.97 9.24
N PHE A 712 72.69 -32.72 9.47
CA PHE A 712 73.39 -31.50 9.04
C PHE A 712 73.92 -30.67 10.21
N ALA A 713 74.42 -31.34 11.26
CA ALA A 713 74.93 -30.66 12.44
C ALA A 713 76.24 -29.88 12.19
N VAL A 714 77.03 -30.25 11.17
CA VAL A 714 78.42 -29.75 10.97
C VAL A 714 78.68 -29.24 9.55
N GLY A 715 77.65 -28.86 8.78
CA GLY A 715 77.83 -28.28 7.44
C GLY A 715 76.64 -28.47 6.50
N SER A 716 76.87 -28.26 5.20
CA SER A 716 75.87 -28.38 4.13
C SER A 716 75.75 -29.78 3.52
N MET A 717 76.69 -30.68 3.83
CA MET A 717 76.63 -32.09 3.45
C MET A 717 76.27 -32.93 4.68
N PRO A 718 75.52 -34.04 4.50
CA PRO A 718 75.15 -34.90 5.62
C PRO A 718 76.40 -35.52 6.24
N GLN A 719 76.58 -35.33 7.55
CA GLN A 719 77.67 -35.89 8.32
C GLN A 719 77.23 -36.19 9.75
N VAL A 720 77.58 -37.39 10.22
CA VAL A 720 77.23 -37.91 11.54
C VAL A 720 78.51 -38.32 12.23
N GLN A 721 78.75 -37.79 13.43
CA GLN A 721 79.90 -38.14 14.26
C GLN A 721 79.42 -38.96 15.46
N PHE A 722 80.17 -40.00 15.79
CA PHE A 722 79.83 -40.90 16.89
C PHE A 722 81.09 -41.58 17.45
N GLU A 723 81.01 -42.03 18.70
CA GLU A 723 82.03 -42.82 19.36
C GLU A 723 81.52 -44.24 19.56
N LEU A 724 82.39 -45.23 19.37
CA LEU A 724 82.12 -46.63 19.68
C LEU A 724 83.01 -47.08 20.83
N LYS A 725 82.39 -47.54 21.91
CA LYS A 725 83.07 -48.19 23.03
C LYS A 725 82.68 -49.68 23.06
N PRO A 726 83.61 -50.63 22.98
CA PRO A 726 83.28 -52.05 23.07
C PRO A 726 82.72 -52.38 24.46
N GLN A 727 81.73 -53.28 24.52
CA GLN A 727 81.10 -53.74 25.76
C GLN A 727 81.16 -55.25 25.95
N LEU A 728 80.87 -56.01 24.88
CA LEU A 728 80.83 -57.47 24.95
C LEU A 728 81.39 -58.05 23.66
N LEU A 729 82.14 -59.15 23.78
CA LEU A 729 82.54 -60.00 22.68
C LEU A 729 82.35 -61.45 23.12
N ASP A 730 81.73 -62.28 22.30
CA ASP A 730 81.52 -63.69 22.64
C ASP A 730 82.86 -64.40 22.91
N ASN A 731 82.87 -65.31 23.89
CA ASN A 731 84.08 -66.00 24.35
C ASN A 731 84.76 -66.86 23.27
N ASN A 732 84.03 -67.28 22.24
CA ASN A 732 84.56 -68.06 21.11
C ASN A 732 85.16 -67.18 19.98
N VAL A 733 85.06 -65.85 20.11
CA VAL A 733 85.61 -64.88 19.15
C VAL A 733 86.89 -64.26 19.73
N GLY A 734 87.98 -64.33 18.97
CA GLY A 734 89.26 -63.72 19.32
C GLY A 734 89.36 -62.24 18.91
N THR A 735 88.85 -61.88 17.72
CA THR A 735 88.81 -60.48 17.25
C THR A 735 87.46 -60.16 16.61
N PHE A 736 86.88 -59.02 16.94
CA PHE A 736 85.84 -58.37 16.14
C PHE A 736 86.38 -57.09 15.51
N ARG A 737 86.04 -56.86 14.25
CA ARG A 737 86.48 -55.70 13.46
C ARG A 737 85.30 -55.10 12.72
N LEU A 738 84.98 -53.84 13.00
CA LEU A 738 84.02 -53.04 12.25
C LEU A 738 84.79 -52.02 11.41
N GLN A 739 84.72 -52.16 10.09
CA GLN A 739 85.25 -51.19 9.14
C GLN A 739 84.11 -50.32 8.59
N VAL A 740 84.29 -49.00 8.65
CA VAL A 740 83.36 -48.01 8.11
C VAL A 740 84.13 -47.02 7.25
N GLU A 741 84.09 -47.22 5.92
CA GLU A 741 84.55 -46.26 4.92
C GLU A 741 85.99 -45.74 5.16
N GLY A 742 86.91 -46.67 5.47
CA GLY A 742 88.32 -46.37 5.75
C GLY A 742 88.67 -46.08 7.21
N GLN A 743 87.69 -46.14 8.12
CA GLN A 743 87.91 -46.14 9.57
C GLN A 743 87.64 -47.54 10.12
N GLU A 744 88.26 -47.88 11.25
CA GLU A 744 88.12 -49.21 11.81
C GLU A 744 88.08 -49.22 13.34
N ALA A 745 87.12 -49.98 13.89
CA ALA A 745 87.04 -50.31 15.30
C ALA A 745 87.36 -51.79 15.51
N VAL A 746 88.44 -52.08 16.24
CA VAL A 746 88.91 -53.44 16.54
C VAL A 746 88.78 -53.72 18.02
N TYR A 747 88.26 -54.89 18.37
CA TYR A 747 88.25 -55.35 19.76
C TYR A 747 88.73 -56.80 19.88
N ARG A 748 89.58 -57.05 20.88
CA ARG A 748 90.29 -58.33 21.12
C ARG A 748 90.34 -58.66 22.62
N HIS A 749 89.21 -58.54 23.33
CA HIS A 749 89.14 -58.71 24.80
C HIS A 749 90.13 -57.82 25.58
N GLY A 750 90.46 -56.64 25.01
CA GLY A 750 91.37 -55.67 25.60
C GLY A 750 90.64 -54.62 26.47
N PRO A 751 91.33 -53.54 26.88
CA PRO A 751 90.69 -52.43 27.59
C PRO A 751 89.61 -51.76 26.73
N GLU A 752 88.51 -51.36 27.38
CA GLU A 752 87.36 -50.73 26.70
C GLU A 752 87.62 -49.26 26.35
N GLN A 753 88.36 -49.00 25.28
CA GLN A 753 88.62 -47.65 24.77
C GLN A 753 87.56 -47.20 23.76
N SER A 754 87.13 -45.94 23.87
CA SER A 754 86.22 -45.32 22.89
C SER A 754 86.97 -44.94 21.61
N ILE A 755 86.34 -45.19 20.46
CA ILE A 755 86.87 -44.90 19.12
C ILE A 755 85.93 -43.91 18.44
N SER A 756 86.41 -42.70 18.18
CA SER A 756 85.65 -41.69 17.44
C SER A 756 85.65 -42.00 15.95
N MET A 757 84.47 -41.98 15.34
CA MET A 757 84.24 -42.27 13.92
C MET A 757 83.24 -41.26 13.35
N LYS A 758 83.20 -41.18 12.02
CA LYS A 758 82.20 -40.40 11.29
C LYS A 758 81.66 -41.14 10.09
N TRP A 759 80.43 -40.81 9.71
CA TRP A 759 79.84 -41.17 8.42
C TRP A 759 79.37 -39.90 7.68
N PRO A 760 79.62 -39.75 6.37
CA PRO A 760 80.54 -40.57 5.57
C PRO A 760 81.99 -40.52 6.09
N GLY A 761 82.70 -41.63 5.95
CA GLY A 761 84.11 -41.77 6.31
C GLY A 761 85.06 -41.17 5.29
N PRO A 762 86.37 -41.16 5.57
CA PRO A 762 87.38 -40.56 4.69
C PRO A 762 87.51 -41.27 3.33
N ASN A 763 87.23 -42.57 3.25
CA ASN A 763 87.35 -43.39 2.04
C ASN A 763 86.08 -44.22 1.78
N PRO A 764 85.00 -43.62 1.23
CA PRO A 764 83.73 -44.32 0.96
C PRO A 764 83.86 -45.56 0.06
N SER A 765 84.86 -45.60 -0.82
CA SER A 765 85.13 -46.75 -1.70
C SER A 765 85.50 -48.04 -0.96
N GLN A 766 85.92 -47.96 0.31
CA GLN A 766 86.23 -49.14 1.12
C GLN A 766 84.98 -49.81 1.72
N GLY A 767 83.79 -49.21 1.57
CA GLY A 767 82.52 -49.76 2.03
C GLY A 767 82.46 -49.96 3.55
N VAL A 768 81.49 -50.76 3.99
CA VAL A 768 81.28 -51.07 5.40
C VAL A 768 81.29 -52.57 5.59
N ARG A 769 82.02 -53.09 6.58
CA ARG A 769 82.01 -54.53 6.90
C ARG A 769 82.26 -54.82 8.37
N ILE A 770 81.67 -55.91 8.83
CA ILE A 770 81.98 -56.57 10.09
C ILE A 770 82.75 -57.85 9.81
N VAL A 771 83.75 -58.14 10.64
CA VAL A 771 84.54 -59.36 10.59
C VAL A 771 84.65 -59.94 11.99
N PHE A 772 84.21 -61.18 12.16
CA PHE A 772 84.45 -62.00 13.34
C PHE A 772 85.57 -62.99 13.03
N GLU A 773 86.59 -63.03 13.88
CA GLU A 773 87.69 -63.98 13.83
C GLU A 773 87.65 -64.83 15.10
N THR A 774 87.38 -66.13 14.96
CA THR A 774 87.32 -67.07 16.08
C THR A 774 88.72 -67.44 16.57
N LEU A 775 88.82 -68.04 17.77
CA LEU A 775 90.10 -68.39 18.39
C LEU A 775 90.94 -69.40 17.59
N ASP A 776 90.29 -70.18 16.72
CA ASP A 776 90.90 -71.13 15.77
C ASP A 776 91.31 -70.48 14.42
N GLY A 777 91.13 -69.16 14.27
CA GLY A 777 91.53 -68.39 13.09
C GLY A 777 90.51 -68.35 11.96
N ARG A 778 89.31 -68.95 12.11
CA ARG A 778 88.25 -68.86 11.10
C ARG A 778 87.65 -67.45 11.09
N GLN A 779 87.55 -66.86 9.90
CA GLN A 779 86.98 -65.52 9.70
C GLN A 779 85.61 -65.60 9.02
N VAL A 780 84.62 -64.89 9.57
CA VAL A 780 83.30 -64.71 8.97
C VAL A 780 83.04 -63.22 8.85
N SER A 781 82.65 -62.78 7.65
CA SER A 781 82.42 -61.36 7.39
C SER A 781 81.08 -61.09 6.72
N ARG A 782 80.55 -59.89 6.98
CA ARG A 782 79.39 -59.34 6.28
C ARG A 782 79.67 -57.90 5.92
N GLY A 783 79.43 -57.54 4.67
CA GLY A 783 79.65 -56.20 4.16
C GLY A 783 78.42 -55.63 3.49
N LYS A 784 78.36 -54.30 3.46
CA LYS A 784 77.41 -53.50 2.70
C LYS A 784 78.19 -52.49 1.85
N GLU A 785 77.65 -52.21 0.68
CA GLU A 785 78.18 -51.26 -0.28
C GLU A 785 77.09 -50.21 -0.60
N GLY A 786 77.51 -49.10 -1.20
CA GLY A 786 76.64 -47.96 -1.45
C GLY A 786 76.86 -46.83 -0.46
N THR A 787 76.30 -45.67 -0.79
CA THR A 787 76.48 -44.43 -0.05
C THR A 787 75.91 -44.49 1.37
N TRP A 788 74.92 -45.36 1.60
CA TRP A 788 74.29 -45.57 2.91
C TRP A 788 74.64 -46.93 3.53
N ALA A 789 75.75 -47.55 3.12
CA ALA A 789 76.17 -48.87 3.56
C ALA A 789 76.21 -49.02 5.10
N PHE A 790 76.63 -47.97 5.81
CA PHE A 790 76.67 -47.99 7.28
C PHE A 790 75.29 -48.16 7.91
N PHE A 791 74.31 -47.36 7.47
CA PHE A 791 72.94 -47.46 7.95
C PHE A 791 72.29 -48.80 7.58
N ARG A 792 72.58 -49.34 6.38
CA ARG A 792 72.10 -50.68 6.00
C ARG A 792 72.67 -51.79 6.88
N LEU A 793 73.90 -51.64 7.35
CA LEU A 793 74.48 -52.57 8.32
C LEU A 793 73.83 -52.40 9.70
N LEU A 794 73.55 -51.16 10.10
CA LEU A 794 72.86 -50.84 11.35
C LEU A 794 71.44 -51.38 11.38
N ASP A 795 70.71 -51.37 10.26
CA ASP A 795 69.37 -51.96 10.15
C ASP A 795 69.37 -53.50 10.34
N GLU A 796 70.51 -54.17 10.09
CA GLU A 796 70.69 -55.60 10.39
C GLU A 796 71.17 -55.85 11.84
N ALA A 797 71.64 -54.82 12.52
CA ALA A 797 72.10 -54.89 13.90
C ALA A 797 70.92 -54.71 14.88
N THR A 798 71.07 -55.22 16.09
CA THR A 798 70.12 -54.89 17.18
C THR A 798 70.58 -53.59 17.83
N ILE A 799 69.74 -52.56 17.75
CA ILE A 799 70.00 -51.24 18.33
C ILE A 799 69.03 -51.01 19.49
N VAL A 800 69.56 -50.79 20.69
CA VAL A 800 68.76 -50.47 21.88
C VAL A 800 69.18 -49.11 22.40
N GLN A 801 68.24 -48.19 22.52
CA GLN A 801 68.50 -46.87 23.11
C GLN A 801 68.81 -47.02 24.61
N GLY A 802 69.86 -46.34 25.06
CA GLY A 802 70.29 -46.29 26.45
C GLY A 802 69.55 -45.23 27.28
N ASN A 803 70.15 -44.82 28.40
CA ASN A 803 69.55 -43.87 29.34
C ASN A 803 69.58 -42.40 28.84
N ALA A 804 70.33 -42.12 27.78
CA ALA A 804 70.46 -40.78 27.18
C ALA A 804 70.10 -40.83 25.67
N PRO A 805 69.54 -39.75 25.09
CA PRO A 805 69.14 -39.70 23.66
C PRO A 805 70.27 -39.94 22.66
N GLU A 806 71.51 -39.65 23.05
CA GLU A 806 72.70 -39.84 22.24
C GLU A 806 73.36 -41.21 22.44
N GLN A 807 72.88 -42.04 23.36
CA GLN A 807 73.53 -43.29 23.76
C GLN A 807 72.74 -44.51 23.28
N PHE A 808 73.41 -45.45 22.62
CA PHE A 808 72.82 -46.65 22.06
C PHE A 808 73.72 -47.86 22.33
N THR A 809 73.11 -49.05 22.45
CA THR A 809 73.83 -50.32 22.45
C THR A 809 73.60 -51.01 21.12
N LEU A 810 74.67 -51.19 20.35
CA LEU A 810 74.70 -51.87 19.06
C LEU A 810 75.17 -53.29 19.26
N THR A 811 74.36 -54.28 18.89
CA THR A 811 74.75 -55.69 18.89
C THR A 811 74.78 -56.22 17.47
N PHE A 812 75.97 -56.60 17.00
CA PHE A 812 76.15 -57.29 15.72
C PHE A 812 76.11 -58.80 15.95
N LYS A 813 75.34 -59.52 15.14
CA LYS A 813 75.23 -60.99 15.20
C LYS A 813 75.50 -61.59 13.83
N LEU A 814 76.36 -62.59 13.77
CA LEU A 814 76.66 -63.31 12.53
C LEU A 814 76.99 -64.77 12.82
N GLN A 815 76.22 -65.71 12.23
CA GLN A 815 76.42 -67.15 12.39
C GLN A 815 76.60 -67.63 13.85
N GLY A 816 75.80 -67.09 14.77
CA GLY A 816 75.85 -67.46 16.20
C GLY A 816 76.95 -66.78 17.02
N MET A 817 77.73 -65.87 16.42
CA MET A 817 78.70 -65.00 17.11
C MET A 817 78.10 -63.61 17.31
N SER A 818 78.42 -62.97 18.43
CA SER A 818 77.94 -61.64 18.79
C SER A 818 79.03 -60.71 19.31
N ALA A 819 78.90 -59.43 18.98
CA ALA A 819 79.73 -58.35 19.51
C ALA A 819 78.84 -57.15 19.81
N SER A 820 78.99 -56.57 21.01
CA SER A 820 78.23 -55.42 21.47
C SER A 820 79.12 -54.21 21.69
N TYR A 821 78.69 -53.07 21.16
CA TYR A 821 79.32 -51.77 21.33
C TYR A 821 78.30 -50.78 21.88
N GLN A 822 78.75 -49.91 22.77
CA GLN A 822 78.07 -48.69 23.11
C GLN A 822 78.41 -47.63 22.07
N LEU A 823 77.41 -47.18 21.32
CA LEU A 823 77.50 -46.02 20.45
C LEU A 823 77.09 -44.77 21.23
N ARG A 824 77.91 -43.71 21.15
CA ARG A 824 77.57 -42.38 21.63
C ARG A 824 77.59 -41.39 20.47
N ALA A 825 76.43 -40.85 20.08
CA ALA A 825 76.33 -39.82 19.06
C ALA A 825 76.85 -38.47 19.57
N ALA A 826 77.33 -37.62 18.66
CA ALA A 826 77.83 -36.29 19.00
C ALA A 826 76.71 -35.28 19.35
N SER A 827 75.44 -35.61 19.08
CA SER A 827 74.28 -34.74 19.28
C SER A 827 73.07 -35.54 19.77
N VAL A 828 72.21 -34.89 20.55
CA VAL A 828 70.88 -35.41 20.92
C VAL A 828 69.98 -35.60 19.70
N ASN A 829 70.16 -34.78 18.66
CA ASN A 829 69.55 -34.98 17.34
C ASN A 829 70.51 -35.82 16.50
N ASN A 830 70.20 -37.10 16.35
CA ASN A 830 71.05 -38.04 15.64
C ASN A 830 70.21 -39.06 14.85
N PRO A 831 70.79 -39.72 13.83
CA PRO A 831 70.02 -40.58 12.95
C PRO A 831 69.90 -42.05 13.42
N PHE A 832 70.48 -42.41 14.56
CA PHE A 832 70.59 -43.82 15.00
C PHE A 832 69.29 -44.42 15.56
N ASN A 833 68.29 -43.58 15.83
CA ASN A 833 66.92 -43.99 16.16
C ASN A 833 65.88 -43.04 15.53
N LEU A 834 66.11 -42.65 14.28
CA LEU A 834 65.31 -41.64 13.59
C LEU A 834 64.18 -42.29 12.78
N GLN A 835 63.05 -42.54 13.44
CA GLN A 835 61.84 -43.09 12.80
C GLN A 835 61.27 -42.16 11.71
N GLU A 836 61.60 -40.88 11.80
CA GLU A 836 61.20 -39.83 10.86
C GLU A 836 61.57 -40.15 9.41
N LEU A 837 62.71 -40.80 9.15
CA LEU A 837 63.11 -41.21 7.79
C LEU A 837 62.08 -42.13 7.12
N GLN A 838 61.50 -43.07 7.87
CA GLN A 838 60.52 -44.03 7.32
C GLN A 838 59.12 -43.43 7.22
N SER A 839 58.79 -42.49 8.10
CA SER A 839 57.49 -41.81 8.11
C SER A 839 57.39 -40.64 7.11
N PHE A 840 58.53 -40.12 6.66
CA PHE A 840 58.58 -38.97 5.76
C PHE A 840 57.96 -39.29 4.41
N ARG A 841 57.10 -38.38 3.94
CA ARG A 841 56.51 -38.38 2.61
C ARG A 841 56.68 -36.98 2.04
N CYS A 842 57.00 -36.90 0.75
CA CYS A 842 57.06 -35.61 0.07
C CYS A 842 55.71 -34.88 0.22
N PRO A 843 55.69 -33.60 0.60
CA PRO A 843 54.46 -32.84 0.78
C PRO A 843 53.85 -32.53 -0.59
N ASP A 844 52.70 -33.13 -0.89
CA ASP A 844 52.08 -33.08 -2.23
C ASP A 844 50.96 -32.04 -2.35
N ALA A 845 50.37 -31.69 -1.20
CA ALA A 845 49.27 -30.76 -1.05
C ALA A 845 49.37 -30.11 0.34
N LEU A 846 48.65 -29.00 0.54
CA LEU A 846 48.66 -28.25 1.79
C LEU A 846 47.35 -28.33 2.57
#